data_AF-A0A928HJW8-F1
#
_entry.id   AF-A0A928HJW8-F1
#
_cell.length_a   1.000
_cell.length_b   1.000
_cell.length_c   1.000
_cell.angle_alpha   90.00
_cell.angle_beta   90.00
_cell.angle_gamma   90.00
#
_symmetry.space_group_name_H-M   'P 1'
#
loop_
_entity.id
_entity.type
_entity.pdbx_description
1 polymer ?
#
loop_
_entity_poly.entity_id
_entity_poly.type
_entity_poly.pdbx_seq_one_letter_code
_entity_poly.pdbx_strand_id
1 'polypeptide(L)'
;MSQNVAYIGSRNYPLPYVDEEGNLKLLSNDYTYISLPVLFEGKPEDIQARVTGTLWRHLPTRGRLKSFLSDLRRRSKNIDSDQAVSNTFKHRRRAKLTLGMPGSGKTHKSKTLGKMVSPKGAIYVNCKDMDLKSLIVQTVLDTSNIDVEKNAIDARIKMYNKGDKTALSEDGIALLKKMFEGALTQDEEGRISLDWAEAKNSAMFSSYGGDREFVSLLQQFCKRESIECTTNINNVGFVEKDGKLIEALESGRPIILDEINRGKNQDFLLPYLDFLNGGYESMDIEAANGRVIHLRKEDIPDTFMLEAIGNPETIEMGIKEKMSEPLKDRFDVEYTEDYTAKDFTDMFCSYATGVPISVIRDSFDIQTDKELSEVCMFLRTLGLTKEEKNAIPEDQKLYLARAGQFLAAAEIVGNSLYELYLYKKECTDLTKCEDQKLRQHIMDTSFSFRLIEDIFNRVKTYVPQNGDKLSKNPFLQYEFAAPVGQNTLEMRMENQGEAIEKSLKEVVKEIFWTESANPTLAEPVLGFANNILSRNGVGDEEYFEAKSVEQRRLKDLFTFTSNKGVSEEALQIQKIICDIIKESHPEVAGRPNDDLINAEFIESYMADIRENQSKAPPVIGKIASVNVNNNSNNKTPFVETAVVETFGLISSQLATDDISEEYDVKNLVNAKSFLATLTINTLSENNLEMIWPKMFAAYEQSTQKDVTNEVIDILSGQSKDVLYNSFVFKDENDQKVALDIVQIPVGEKKETLIVGEEIDKVMSVRLKKKGITYVDRNNAKSATTIINWMDKLDRSAYANLAHAVKLKLSLPNDTRSDISKVFMKSFDARNAGNMAHATTYLSSELSAQEYGHSQKVDLQTDVFPIVANMLKLKGGQNGNC
;
A
#
# COMPACT_ATOMS: atom_id res chain seq x y z
N MET A 1 -42.33 -19.55 -15.52
CA MET A 1 -40.93 -20.04 -15.60
C MET A 1 -40.49 -20.43 -14.20
N SER A 2 -39.96 -21.65 -13.99
CA SER A 2 -39.38 -22.03 -12.68
C SER A 2 -38.07 -21.26 -12.49
N GLN A 3 -38.10 -20.21 -11.67
CA GLN A 3 -36.92 -19.37 -11.42
C GLN A 3 -35.97 -20.01 -10.42
N ASN A 4 -34.67 -19.94 -10.70
CA ASN A 4 -33.62 -20.38 -9.79
C ASN A 4 -33.54 -19.47 -8.56
N VAL A 5 -32.99 -19.98 -7.46
CA VAL A 5 -32.86 -19.27 -6.19
C VAL A 5 -31.44 -19.38 -5.67
N ALA A 6 -30.89 -18.26 -5.18
CA ALA A 6 -29.62 -18.21 -4.46
C ALA A 6 -29.86 -17.89 -2.98
N TYR A 7 -29.11 -18.55 -2.10
CA TYR A 7 -29.22 -18.47 -0.64
C TYR A 7 -28.07 -17.66 -0.05
N ILE A 8 -28.36 -16.45 0.43
CA ILE A 8 -27.35 -15.48 0.87
C ILE A 8 -27.47 -15.26 2.38
N GLY A 9 -26.35 -15.16 3.09
CA GLY A 9 -26.32 -15.04 4.55
C GLY A 9 -26.37 -16.38 5.29
N SER A 10 -26.12 -17.49 4.59
CA SER A 10 -25.92 -18.82 5.20
C SER A 10 -24.49 -18.98 5.71
N ARG A 11 -24.19 -20.05 6.45
CA ARG A 11 -22.82 -20.34 6.93
C ARG A 11 -21.79 -20.42 5.80
N ASN A 12 -22.19 -21.01 4.68
CA ASN A 12 -21.31 -21.22 3.53
C ASN A 12 -21.21 -19.96 2.64
N TYR A 13 -22.19 -19.06 2.72
CA TYR A 13 -22.28 -17.86 1.88
C TYR A 13 -22.67 -16.65 2.74
N PRO A 14 -21.78 -16.20 3.63
CA PRO A 14 -22.13 -15.18 4.60
C PRO A 14 -22.29 -13.81 3.94
N LEU A 15 -23.10 -12.96 4.55
CA LEU A 15 -23.44 -11.62 4.06
C LEU A 15 -23.01 -10.57 5.08
N PRO A 16 -22.09 -9.66 4.74
CA PRO A 16 -21.78 -8.54 5.61
C PRO A 16 -22.98 -7.59 5.69
N TYR A 17 -23.29 -7.13 6.89
CA TYR A 17 -24.32 -6.13 7.13
C TYR A 17 -23.91 -5.20 8.29
N VAL A 18 -24.60 -4.08 8.41
CA VAL A 18 -24.45 -3.15 9.53
C VAL A 18 -25.70 -3.24 10.39
N ASP A 19 -25.53 -3.47 11.70
CA ASP A 19 -26.63 -3.55 12.67
C ASP A 19 -27.22 -2.17 13.02
N GLU A 20 -28.17 -2.14 13.96
CA GLU A 20 -28.83 -0.89 14.37
C GLU A 20 -27.88 0.05 15.10
N GLU A 21 -26.86 -0.51 15.77
CA GLU A 21 -25.81 0.19 16.48
C GLU A 21 -24.67 0.69 15.57
N GLY A 22 -24.72 0.37 14.27
CA GLY A 22 -23.70 0.80 13.30
C GLY A 22 -22.47 -0.11 13.22
N ASN A 23 -22.51 -1.29 13.84
CA ASN A 23 -21.42 -2.25 13.82
C ASN A 23 -21.53 -3.16 12.60
N LEU A 24 -20.39 -3.40 11.96
CA LEU A 24 -20.27 -4.37 10.87
C LEU A 24 -20.31 -5.80 11.44
N LYS A 25 -21.19 -6.64 10.89
CA LYS A 25 -21.40 -8.04 11.29
C LYS A 25 -21.56 -8.93 10.06
N LEU A 26 -21.37 -10.24 10.24
CA LEU A 26 -21.68 -11.26 9.22
C LEU A 26 -22.99 -11.97 9.56
N LEU A 27 -23.96 -11.88 8.67
CA LEU A 27 -25.09 -12.79 8.65
C LEU A 27 -24.60 -14.14 8.10
N SER A 28 -24.57 -15.16 8.95
CA SER A 28 -24.01 -16.49 8.67
C SER A 28 -24.85 -17.59 9.33
N ASN A 29 -26.17 -17.51 9.19
CA ASN A 29 -27.10 -18.41 9.87
C ASN A 29 -28.04 -19.10 8.87
N ASP A 30 -28.01 -20.43 8.88
CA ASP A 30 -28.80 -21.29 7.99
C ASP A 30 -30.31 -21.26 8.28
N TYR A 31 -30.75 -20.53 9.32
CA TYR A 31 -32.16 -20.31 9.63
C TYR A 31 -32.67 -18.91 9.26
N THR A 32 -31.77 -17.95 8.99
CA THR A 32 -32.13 -16.55 8.67
C THR A 32 -31.56 -16.07 7.34
N TYR A 33 -31.23 -17.02 6.45
CA TYR A 33 -30.74 -16.73 5.11
C TYR A 33 -31.81 -16.08 4.22
N ILE A 34 -31.33 -15.37 3.21
CA ILE A 34 -32.12 -14.67 2.20
C ILE A 34 -32.20 -15.58 0.96
N SER A 35 -33.42 -15.93 0.55
CA SER A 35 -33.68 -16.69 -0.68
C SER A 35 -33.95 -15.74 -1.83
N LEU A 36 -32.90 -15.35 -2.55
CA LEU A 36 -32.95 -14.40 -3.65
C LEU A 36 -33.35 -15.11 -4.96
N PRO A 37 -34.48 -14.76 -5.60
CA PRO A 37 -34.80 -15.23 -6.95
C PRO A 37 -33.80 -14.68 -7.96
N VAL A 38 -33.35 -15.52 -8.90
CA VAL A 38 -32.34 -15.15 -9.90
C VAL A 38 -32.62 -15.71 -11.29
N LEU A 39 -32.00 -15.10 -12.29
CA LEU A 39 -32.06 -15.44 -13.72
C LEU A 39 -30.77 -16.11 -14.22
N PHE A 40 -29.91 -16.58 -13.32
CA PHE A 40 -28.72 -17.35 -13.71
C PHE A 40 -29.12 -18.77 -14.09
N GLU A 41 -28.50 -19.29 -15.16
CA GLU A 41 -28.64 -20.67 -15.60
C GLU A 41 -27.45 -21.50 -15.12
N GLY A 42 -27.66 -22.80 -14.85
CA GLY A 42 -26.61 -23.71 -14.41
C GLY A 42 -27.03 -24.57 -13.22
N LYS A 43 -26.05 -25.28 -12.63
CA LYS A 43 -26.27 -26.05 -11.41
C LYS A 43 -26.47 -25.09 -10.23
N PRO A 44 -27.28 -25.46 -9.20
CA PRO A 44 -27.51 -24.61 -8.03
C PRO A 44 -26.22 -24.13 -7.34
N GLU A 45 -25.20 -24.98 -7.23
CA GLU A 45 -23.91 -24.64 -6.63
C GLU A 45 -23.14 -23.57 -7.42
N ASP A 46 -23.14 -23.68 -8.75
CA ASP A 46 -22.49 -22.71 -9.64
C ASP A 46 -23.20 -21.36 -9.58
N ILE A 47 -24.54 -21.38 -9.58
CA ILE A 47 -25.39 -20.19 -9.41
C ILE A 47 -25.08 -19.52 -8.07
N GLN A 48 -25.02 -20.30 -7.01
CA GLN A 48 -24.74 -19.82 -5.66
C GLN A 48 -23.36 -19.16 -5.57
N ALA A 49 -22.31 -19.81 -6.06
CA ALA A 49 -20.96 -19.26 -6.11
C ALA A 49 -20.91 -17.98 -6.97
N ARG A 50 -21.61 -17.96 -8.11
CA ARG A 50 -21.69 -16.80 -9.01
C ARG A 50 -22.33 -15.60 -8.32
N VAL A 51 -23.46 -15.80 -7.64
CA VAL A 51 -24.19 -14.73 -6.94
C VAL A 51 -23.38 -14.22 -5.76
N THR A 52 -22.82 -15.10 -4.93
CA THR A 52 -22.00 -14.69 -3.78
C THR A 52 -20.71 -14.00 -4.22
N GLY A 53 -20.01 -14.49 -5.24
CA GLY A 53 -18.86 -13.79 -5.78
C GLY A 53 -19.22 -12.41 -6.35
N THR A 54 -20.39 -12.29 -6.99
CA THR A 54 -20.88 -11.02 -7.54
C THR A 54 -21.20 -10.01 -6.45
N LEU A 55 -21.79 -10.47 -5.33
CA LEU A 55 -21.99 -9.67 -4.12
C LEU A 55 -20.67 -9.09 -3.62
N TRP A 56 -19.64 -9.92 -3.39
CA TRP A 56 -18.37 -9.45 -2.84
C TRP A 56 -17.59 -8.54 -3.79
N ARG A 57 -17.65 -8.77 -5.10
CA ARG A 57 -16.99 -7.91 -6.09
C ARG A 57 -17.63 -6.54 -6.28
N HIS A 58 -18.89 -6.39 -5.88
CA HIS A 58 -19.68 -5.18 -6.08
C HIS A 58 -20.36 -4.73 -4.79
N LEU A 59 -19.80 -5.10 -3.65
CA LEU A 59 -20.40 -4.80 -2.37
C LEU A 59 -20.51 -3.27 -2.20
N PRO A 60 -21.69 -2.75 -1.85
CA PRO A 60 -21.80 -1.34 -1.48
C PRO A 60 -20.89 -1.02 -0.29
N THR A 61 -20.55 0.26 -0.12
CA THR A 61 -19.80 0.71 1.06
C THR A 61 -20.56 0.40 2.34
N ARG A 62 -19.85 0.31 3.47
CA ARG A 62 -20.50 -0.06 4.74
C ARG A 62 -21.65 0.85 5.15
N GLY A 63 -21.60 2.16 4.85
CA GLY A 63 -22.70 3.12 5.05
C GLY A 63 -23.95 2.85 4.19
N ARG A 64 -23.91 1.84 3.31
CA ARG A 64 -25.05 1.37 2.51
C ARG A 64 -25.52 -0.02 2.87
N LEU A 65 -24.76 -0.78 3.65
CA LEU A 65 -25.07 -2.18 3.93
C LEU A 65 -26.38 -2.39 4.68
N LYS A 66 -26.75 -1.48 5.59
CA LYS A 66 -28.05 -1.52 6.28
C LYS A 66 -29.21 -1.47 5.29
N SER A 67 -29.20 -0.49 4.39
CA SER A 67 -30.21 -0.37 3.33
C SER A 67 -30.19 -1.52 2.34
N PHE A 68 -28.99 -2.00 2.00
CA PHE A 68 -28.80 -3.09 1.07
C PHE A 68 -29.35 -4.41 1.61
N LEU A 69 -29.18 -4.68 2.91
CA LEU A 69 -29.81 -5.83 3.57
C LEU A 69 -31.34 -5.75 3.54
N SER A 70 -31.91 -4.56 3.78
CA SER A 70 -33.36 -4.32 3.67
C SER A 70 -33.88 -4.63 2.26
N ASP A 71 -33.13 -4.22 1.24
CA ASP A 71 -33.47 -4.47 -0.17
C ASP A 71 -33.39 -5.96 -0.54
N LEU A 72 -32.35 -6.66 -0.06
CA LEU A 72 -32.22 -8.10 -0.24
C LEU A 72 -33.36 -8.86 0.46
N ARG A 73 -33.71 -8.48 1.70
CA ARG A 73 -34.82 -9.08 2.44
C ARG A 73 -36.13 -8.91 1.68
N ARG A 74 -36.42 -7.72 1.17
CA ARG A 74 -37.64 -7.44 0.36
C ARG A 74 -37.78 -8.35 -0.86
N ARG A 75 -36.65 -8.73 -1.46
CA ARG A 75 -36.58 -9.63 -2.61
C ARG A 75 -36.63 -11.11 -2.22
N SER A 76 -36.44 -11.45 -0.94
CA SER A 76 -36.40 -12.82 -0.41
C SER A 76 -37.73 -13.56 -0.59
N LYS A 77 -37.71 -14.87 -0.86
CA LYS A 77 -38.91 -15.72 -0.82
C LYS A 77 -39.30 -16.15 0.60
N ASN A 78 -38.37 -16.13 1.56
CA ASN A 78 -38.57 -16.71 2.89
C ASN A 78 -39.25 -15.79 3.94
N ILE A 79 -39.61 -14.55 3.60
CA ILE A 79 -40.29 -13.63 4.55
C ILE A 79 -41.68 -14.16 5.01
N ASP A 80 -42.19 -15.23 4.39
CA ASP A 80 -43.43 -15.89 4.82
C ASP A 80 -43.37 -16.59 6.18
N SER A 81 -42.19 -16.91 6.73
CA SER A 81 -42.12 -17.77 7.92
C SER A 81 -42.08 -17.05 9.27
N ASP A 82 -41.91 -15.73 9.31
CA ASP A 82 -42.02 -14.97 10.56
C ASP A 82 -43.49 -14.58 10.83
N GLN A 83 -44.02 -15.16 11.91
CA GLN A 83 -45.38 -14.99 12.41
C GLN A 83 -45.71 -13.51 12.69
N ALA A 84 -46.31 -12.81 11.72
CA ALA A 84 -47.20 -11.65 11.95
C ALA A 84 -47.91 -11.13 10.69
N VAL A 85 -47.53 -11.54 9.47
CA VAL A 85 -48.05 -10.87 8.27
C VAL A 85 -48.49 -11.86 7.18
N SER A 86 -49.39 -12.78 7.53
CA SER A 86 -49.97 -13.75 6.57
C SER A 86 -50.97 -13.14 5.56
N ASN A 87 -50.90 -11.82 5.31
CA ASN A 87 -51.63 -11.13 4.23
C ASN A 87 -50.71 -10.32 3.29
N THR A 88 -49.39 -10.26 3.51
CA THR A 88 -48.48 -9.36 2.76
C THR A 88 -47.81 -9.92 1.52
N PHE A 89 -48.00 -11.19 1.14
CA PHE A 89 -47.57 -11.59 -0.21
C PHE A 89 -48.31 -10.80 -1.30
N LYS A 90 -49.51 -10.28 -0.99
CA LYS A 90 -50.28 -9.34 -1.82
C LYS A 90 -49.78 -7.89 -1.82
N HIS A 91 -48.79 -7.53 -0.99
CA HIS A 91 -48.31 -6.14 -0.81
C HIS A 91 -46.79 -6.01 -0.76
N ARG A 92 -46.03 -6.87 -1.46
CA ARG A 92 -44.62 -6.56 -1.72
C ARG A 92 -44.58 -5.30 -2.58
N ARG A 93 -44.30 -4.13 -2.00
CA ARG A 93 -44.04 -2.91 -2.76
C ARG A 93 -42.89 -3.19 -3.73
N ARG A 94 -43.21 -3.32 -5.03
CA ARG A 94 -42.26 -3.61 -6.12
C ARG A 94 -41.54 -2.36 -6.61
N ALA A 95 -41.86 -1.19 -6.03
CA ALA A 95 -41.26 0.09 -6.35
C ALA A 95 -40.63 0.73 -5.12
N LYS A 96 -39.42 1.25 -5.27
CA LYS A 96 -38.65 1.93 -4.22
C LYS A 96 -38.10 3.25 -4.75
N LEU A 97 -38.04 4.28 -3.91
CA LEU A 97 -37.33 5.52 -4.19
C LEU A 97 -36.19 5.70 -3.20
N THR A 98 -34.96 5.89 -3.69
CA THR A 98 -33.80 6.20 -2.86
C THR A 98 -33.36 7.64 -3.11
N LEU A 99 -33.42 8.48 -2.09
CA LEU A 99 -33.03 9.89 -2.14
C LEU A 99 -31.75 10.14 -1.35
N GLY A 100 -30.89 11.02 -1.88
CA GLY A 100 -29.72 11.48 -1.15
C GLY A 100 -28.70 12.15 -2.04
N MET A 101 -27.59 12.63 -1.47
CA MET A 101 -26.61 13.46 -2.19
C MET A 101 -26.09 12.81 -3.49
N PRO A 102 -25.77 13.61 -4.53
CA PRO A 102 -25.11 13.09 -5.71
C PRO A 102 -23.84 12.32 -5.37
N GLY A 103 -23.61 11.25 -6.10
CA GLY A 103 -22.41 10.45 -5.89
C GLY A 103 -22.43 9.63 -4.60
N SER A 104 -23.50 9.60 -3.81
CA SER A 104 -23.62 8.88 -2.53
C SER A 104 -23.70 7.34 -2.62
N GLY A 105 -23.47 6.76 -3.81
CA GLY A 105 -23.46 5.30 -4.02
C GLY A 105 -24.83 4.65 -4.26
N LYS A 106 -25.92 5.43 -4.33
CA LYS A 106 -27.31 4.94 -4.56
C LYS A 106 -27.40 4.03 -5.78
N THR A 107 -26.98 4.55 -6.93
CA THR A 107 -27.02 3.84 -8.21
C THR A 107 -26.12 2.62 -8.21
N HIS A 108 -24.98 2.67 -7.52
CA HIS A 108 -24.09 1.52 -7.39
C HIS A 108 -24.77 0.37 -6.64
N LYS A 109 -25.38 0.67 -5.48
CA LYS A 109 -26.15 -0.31 -4.68
C LYS A 109 -27.22 -1.01 -5.54
N SER A 110 -28.01 -0.23 -6.25
CA SER A 110 -29.06 -0.72 -7.15
C SER A 110 -28.52 -1.59 -8.29
N LYS A 111 -27.41 -1.17 -8.92
CA LYS A 111 -26.73 -1.96 -9.95
C LYS A 111 -26.20 -3.28 -9.40
N THR A 112 -25.68 -3.31 -8.17
CA THR A 112 -25.23 -4.53 -7.50
C THR A 112 -26.37 -5.52 -7.31
N LEU A 113 -27.52 -5.08 -6.79
CA LEU A 113 -28.72 -5.93 -6.69
C LEU A 113 -29.12 -6.49 -8.05
N GLY A 114 -29.10 -5.64 -9.09
CA GLY A 114 -29.35 -6.06 -10.47
C GLY A 114 -28.41 -7.16 -10.97
N LYS A 115 -27.11 -7.03 -10.71
CA LYS A 115 -26.08 -8.02 -11.09
C LYS A 115 -26.20 -9.33 -10.32
N MET A 116 -26.69 -9.28 -9.07
CA MET A 116 -26.96 -10.48 -8.29
C MET A 116 -28.20 -11.25 -8.77
N VAL A 117 -29.13 -10.57 -9.45
CA VAL A 117 -30.35 -11.18 -9.98
C VAL A 117 -30.16 -11.68 -11.42
N SER A 118 -29.45 -10.93 -12.28
CA SER A 118 -29.30 -11.25 -13.70
C SER A 118 -27.85 -11.17 -14.15
N PRO A 119 -27.38 -12.10 -15.02
CA PRO A 119 -26.05 -11.99 -15.64
C PRO A 119 -25.91 -10.71 -16.49
N LYS A 120 -27.01 -10.16 -17.02
CA LYS A 120 -27.03 -8.88 -17.76
C LYS A 120 -27.20 -7.65 -16.84
N GLY A 121 -27.30 -7.84 -15.53
CA GLY A 121 -27.61 -6.78 -14.57
C GLY A 121 -29.01 -6.21 -14.72
N ALA A 122 -29.30 -5.13 -14.00
CA ALA A 122 -30.54 -4.36 -14.15
C ALA A 122 -30.57 -3.58 -15.46
N ILE A 123 -31.77 -3.26 -15.95
CA ILE A 123 -31.97 -2.26 -17.01
C ILE A 123 -31.81 -0.89 -16.38
N TYR A 124 -30.82 -0.13 -16.83
CA TYR A 124 -30.53 1.20 -16.31
C TYR A 124 -31.07 2.27 -17.26
N VAL A 125 -31.80 3.24 -16.72
CA VAL A 125 -32.31 4.40 -17.45
C VAL A 125 -31.88 5.66 -16.71
N ASN A 126 -31.21 6.57 -17.42
CA ASN A 126 -30.96 7.92 -16.92
C ASN A 126 -32.16 8.80 -17.28
N CYS A 127 -32.94 9.19 -16.28
CA CYS A 127 -34.18 9.96 -16.45
C CYS A 127 -33.94 11.47 -16.56
N LYS A 128 -32.68 11.94 -16.50
CA LYS A 128 -32.36 13.36 -16.64
C LYS A 128 -32.94 13.95 -17.93
N ASP A 129 -33.83 14.93 -17.79
CA ASP A 129 -34.49 15.66 -18.88
C ASP A 129 -35.31 14.77 -19.85
N MET A 130 -35.47 13.49 -19.54
CA MET A 130 -36.21 12.48 -20.31
C MET A 130 -37.72 12.63 -20.08
N ASP A 131 -38.52 12.47 -21.13
CA ASP A 131 -39.97 12.27 -20.97
C ASP A 131 -40.23 10.86 -20.45
N LEU A 132 -40.74 10.73 -19.22
CA LEU A 132 -40.94 9.42 -18.60
C LEU A 132 -41.99 8.55 -19.31
N LYS A 133 -42.80 9.11 -20.22
CA LYS A 133 -43.67 8.32 -21.12
C LYS A 133 -42.88 7.35 -22.00
N SER A 134 -41.64 7.72 -22.35
CA SER A 134 -40.78 6.88 -23.20
C SER A 134 -40.28 5.61 -22.51
N LEU A 135 -40.53 5.44 -21.21
CA LEU A 135 -40.32 4.18 -20.50
C LEU A 135 -41.23 3.06 -21.02
N ILE A 136 -42.39 3.39 -21.60
CA ILE A 136 -43.37 2.43 -22.13
C ILE A 136 -43.26 2.30 -23.64
N VAL A 137 -43.26 3.41 -24.39
CA VAL A 137 -43.08 3.43 -25.84
C VAL A 137 -42.02 4.46 -26.23
N GLN A 138 -41.00 4.04 -26.96
CA GLN A 138 -39.97 4.94 -27.50
C GLN A 138 -40.04 4.95 -29.02
N THR A 139 -39.89 6.13 -29.60
CA THR A 139 -39.73 6.29 -31.04
C THR A 139 -38.25 6.19 -31.38
N VAL A 140 -37.87 5.29 -32.28
CA VAL A 140 -36.48 5.13 -32.74
C VAL A 140 -36.38 5.27 -34.25
N LEU A 141 -35.27 5.84 -34.72
CA LEU A 141 -34.95 5.86 -36.15
C LEU A 141 -34.47 4.47 -36.58
N ASP A 142 -35.25 3.81 -37.42
CA ASP A 142 -34.87 2.51 -37.98
C ASP A 142 -33.92 2.71 -39.17
N THR A 143 -32.63 2.47 -38.91
CA THR A 143 -31.57 2.55 -39.92
C THR A 143 -31.10 1.17 -40.39
N SER A 144 -31.78 0.09 -39.99
CA SER A 144 -31.41 -1.29 -40.37
C SER A 144 -31.42 -1.54 -41.88
N ASN A 145 -32.17 -0.72 -42.61
CA ASN A 145 -32.26 -0.79 -44.07
C ASN A 145 -31.12 -0.06 -44.82
N ILE A 146 -30.17 0.58 -44.11
CA ILE A 146 -29.07 1.37 -44.70
C ILE A 146 -27.68 1.01 -44.17
N ASP A 147 -27.48 -0.22 -43.69
CA ASP A 147 -26.19 -0.65 -43.14
C ASP A 147 -25.04 -0.56 -44.17
N VAL A 148 -25.34 -0.70 -45.46
CA VAL A 148 -24.34 -0.56 -46.55
C VAL A 148 -23.83 0.88 -46.62
N GLU A 149 -24.74 1.85 -46.59
CA GLU A 149 -24.45 3.28 -46.62
C GLU A 149 -23.75 3.73 -45.34
N LYS A 150 -24.18 3.22 -44.17
CA LYS A 150 -23.53 3.51 -42.88
C LYS A 150 -22.07 3.07 -42.88
N ASN A 151 -21.81 1.83 -43.28
CA ASN A 151 -20.44 1.31 -43.38
C ASN A 151 -19.59 2.09 -44.40
N ALA A 152 -20.19 2.54 -45.50
CA ALA A 152 -19.50 3.35 -46.50
C ALA A 152 -19.15 4.76 -45.97
N ILE A 153 -20.08 5.41 -45.25
CA ILE A 153 -19.85 6.69 -44.57
C ILE A 153 -18.70 6.56 -43.55
N ASP A 154 -18.75 5.54 -42.69
CA ASP A 154 -17.72 5.29 -41.68
C ASP A 154 -16.36 5.01 -42.32
N ALA A 155 -16.33 4.28 -43.45
CA ALA A 155 -15.11 4.04 -44.20
C ALA A 155 -14.51 5.34 -44.77
N ARG A 156 -15.34 6.24 -45.33
CA ARG A 156 -14.88 7.55 -45.83
C ARG A 156 -14.36 8.44 -44.70
N ILE A 157 -15.05 8.51 -43.57
CA ILE A 157 -14.60 9.25 -42.38
C ILE A 157 -13.25 8.68 -41.89
N LYS A 158 -13.11 7.35 -41.83
CA LYS A 158 -11.88 6.70 -41.42
C LYS A 158 -10.71 6.98 -42.37
N MET A 159 -10.93 7.00 -43.69
CA MET A 159 -9.92 7.37 -44.68
C MET A 159 -9.51 8.85 -44.55
N TYR A 160 -10.49 9.74 -44.38
CA TYR A 160 -10.29 11.17 -44.15
C TYR A 160 -9.46 11.46 -42.89
N ASN A 161 -9.71 10.72 -41.82
CA ASN A 161 -8.97 10.84 -40.56
C ASN A 161 -7.56 10.24 -40.63
N LYS A 162 -7.30 9.31 -41.56
CA LYS A 162 -5.98 8.72 -41.81
C LYS A 162 -5.07 9.57 -42.70
N GLY A 163 -5.54 10.73 -43.14
CA GLY A 163 -4.75 11.69 -43.91
C GLY A 163 -5.14 11.83 -45.38
N ASP A 164 -6.04 10.98 -45.90
CA ASP A 164 -6.61 11.16 -47.23
C ASP A 164 -7.75 12.19 -47.18
N LYS A 165 -7.38 13.47 -47.19
CA LYS A 165 -8.35 14.58 -47.15
C LYS A 165 -9.23 14.66 -48.39
N THR A 166 -8.98 13.85 -49.42
CA THR A 166 -9.85 13.74 -50.62
C THR A 166 -10.93 12.68 -50.48
N ALA A 167 -10.88 11.85 -49.42
CA ALA A 167 -11.87 10.81 -49.16
C ALA A 167 -13.26 11.34 -48.80
N LEU A 168 -13.37 12.59 -48.33
CA LEU A 168 -14.62 13.32 -48.10
C LEU A 168 -14.50 14.71 -48.72
N SER A 169 -15.50 15.13 -49.51
CA SER A 169 -15.55 16.50 -50.01
C SER A 169 -16.02 17.49 -48.94
N GLU A 170 -15.67 18.77 -49.07
CA GLU A 170 -16.15 19.84 -48.16
C GLU A 170 -17.70 19.89 -48.11
N ASP A 171 -18.35 19.70 -49.26
CA ASP A 171 -19.81 19.61 -49.37
C ASP A 171 -20.35 18.35 -48.67
N GLY A 172 -19.65 17.21 -48.76
CA GLY A 172 -19.98 15.99 -48.05
C GLY A 172 -19.93 16.18 -46.54
N ILE A 173 -18.89 16.86 -46.03
CA ILE A 173 -18.77 17.24 -44.62
C ILE A 173 -19.92 18.16 -44.20
N ALA A 174 -20.29 19.14 -45.04
CA ALA A 174 -21.42 20.02 -44.77
C ALA A 174 -22.76 19.26 -44.74
N LEU A 175 -22.95 18.26 -45.62
CA LEU A 175 -24.14 17.40 -45.60
C LEU A 175 -24.18 16.51 -44.35
N LEU A 176 -23.05 15.95 -43.91
CA LEU A 176 -22.96 15.21 -42.65
C LEU A 176 -23.28 16.11 -41.45
N LYS A 177 -22.75 17.34 -41.42
CA LYS A 177 -23.04 18.32 -40.35
C LYS A 177 -24.53 18.66 -40.29
N LYS A 178 -25.21 18.73 -41.44
CA LYS A 178 -26.66 18.96 -41.51
C LYS A 178 -27.47 17.74 -41.06
N MET A 179 -27.11 16.54 -41.53
CA MET A 179 -27.82 15.30 -41.18
C MET A 179 -27.66 14.91 -39.71
N PHE A 180 -26.49 15.18 -39.15
CA PHE A 180 -26.06 14.68 -37.84
C PHE A 180 -25.60 15.81 -36.94
N GLU A 181 -26.31 16.94 -36.97
CA GLU A 181 -26.05 18.07 -36.08
C GLU A 181 -26.03 17.60 -34.62
N GLY A 182 -24.93 17.86 -33.90
CA GLY A 182 -24.71 17.41 -32.52
C GLY A 182 -24.09 16.01 -32.38
N ALA A 183 -24.31 15.11 -33.34
CA ALA A 183 -23.76 13.75 -33.34
C ALA A 183 -22.47 13.61 -34.18
N LEU A 184 -22.22 14.57 -35.08
CA LEU A 184 -20.96 14.71 -35.80
C LEU A 184 -20.05 15.70 -35.07
N THR A 185 -18.91 15.22 -34.57
CA THR A 185 -17.89 16.06 -33.93
C THR A 185 -16.68 16.20 -34.81
N GLN A 186 -16.02 17.36 -34.72
CA GLN A 186 -14.75 17.61 -35.38
C GLN A 186 -13.76 18.11 -34.34
N ASP A 187 -12.62 17.43 -34.20
CA ASP A 187 -11.58 17.83 -33.25
C ASP A 187 -10.72 19.00 -33.77
N GLU A 188 -9.81 19.50 -32.93
CA GLU A 188 -8.91 20.61 -33.26
C GLU A 188 -7.95 20.29 -34.42
N GLU A 189 -7.69 19.01 -34.67
CA GLU A 189 -6.88 18.52 -35.80
C GLU A 189 -7.72 18.30 -37.08
N GLY A 190 -9.00 18.64 -37.03
CA GLY A 190 -9.94 18.54 -38.14
C GLY A 190 -10.38 17.10 -38.46
N ARG A 191 -10.17 16.13 -37.57
CA ARG A 191 -10.68 14.75 -37.70
C ARG A 191 -12.16 14.72 -37.35
N ILE A 192 -12.91 13.87 -38.04
CA ILE A 192 -14.37 13.79 -37.94
C ILE A 192 -14.76 12.50 -37.20
N SER A 193 -15.69 12.59 -36.25
CA SER A 193 -16.31 11.43 -35.61
C SER A 193 -17.82 11.53 -35.74
N LEU A 194 -18.49 10.39 -35.97
CA LEU A 194 -19.94 10.31 -36.08
C LEU A 194 -20.46 9.29 -35.07
N ASP A 195 -21.33 9.72 -34.15
CA ASP A 195 -22.07 8.83 -33.26
C ASP A 195 -23.46 8.52 -33.84
N TRP A 196 -23.59 7.34 -34.45
CA TRP A 196 -24.86 6.86 -34.98
C TRP A 196 -25.97 6.70 -33.93
N ALA A 197 -25.63 6.56 -32.65
CA ALA A 197 -26.61 6.47 -31.56
C ALA A 197 -27.12 7.85 -31.11
N GLU A 198 -26.31 8.90 -31.23
CA GLU A 198 -26.71 10.29 -30.98
C GLU A 198 -27.36 10.97 -32.19
N ALA A 199 -27.12 10.46 -33.40
CA ALA A 199 -27.71 10.95 -34.65
C ALA A 199 -29.23 11.20 -34.56
N LYS A 200 -29.96 10.35 -33.81
CA LYS A 200 -31.40 10.47 -33.58
C LYS A 200 -31.86 11.76 -32.89
N ASN A 201 -30.94 12.46 -32.21
CA ASN A 201 -31.23 13.68 -31.44
C ASN A 201 -30.99 14.97 -32.25
N SER A 202 -30.58 14.87 -33.52
CA SER A 202 -30.39 16.07 -34.36
C SER A 202 -31.70 16.86 -34.48
N ALA A 203 -31.59 18.19 -34.46
CA ALA A 203 -32.73 19.11 -34.59
C ALA A 203 -33.55 18.85 -35.85
N MET A 204 -32.91 18.34 -36.90
CA MET A 204 -33.53 17.89 -38.14
C MET A 204 -34.65 16.86 -37.93
N PHE A 205 -34.53 16.01 -36.92
CA PHE A 205 -35.48 14.95 -36.61
C PHE A 205 -36.61 15.40 -35.68
N SER A 206 -36.54 16.62 -35.14
CA SER A 206 -37.58 17.19 -34.28
C SER A 206 -38.66 17.94 -35.09
N SER A 207 -38.48 18.08 -36.40
CA SER A 207 -39.42 18.76 -37.31
C SER A 207 -40.35 17.77 -38.04
N TYR A 208 -41.57 18.21 -38.34
CA TYR A 208 -42.54 17.41 -39.10
C TYR A 208 -42.02 17.16 -40.53
N GLY A 209 -41.75 15.91 -40.89
CA GLY A 209 -41.16 15.53 -42.19
C GLY A 209 -39.63 15.38 -42.21
N GLY A 210 -38.98 15.41 -41.04
CA GLY A 210 -37.53 15.24 -40.91
C GLY A 210 -37.00 13.89 -41.42
N ASP A 211 -37.85 12.85 -41.51
CA ASP A 211 -37.55 11.55 -42.12
C ASP A 211 -37.29 11.68 -43.63
N ARG A 212 -38.17 12.39 -44.35
CA ARG A 212 -38.02 12.64 -45.80
C ARG A 212 -36.83 13.55 -46.08
N GLU A 213 -36.62 14.54 -45.23
CA GLU A 213 -35.48 15.44 -45.34
C GLU A 213 -34.17 14.67 -45.10
N PHE A 214 -34.13 13.76 -44.12
CA PHE A 214 -32.97 12.92 -43.85
C PHE A 214 -32.65 11.97 -45.01
N VAL A 215 -33.65 11.27 -45.52
CA VAL A 215 -33.50 10.39 -46.70
C VAL A 215 -32.98 11.18 -47.91
N SER A 216 -33.50 12.40 -48.11
CA SER A 216 -33.04 13.29 -49.18
C SER A 216 -31.58 13.71 -49.00
N LEU A 217 -31.17 14.12 -47.80
CA LEU A 217 -29.77 14.48 -47.52
C LEU A 217 -28.83 13.28 -47.63
N LEU A 218 -29.26 12.10 -47.20
CA LEU A 218 -28.48 10.87 -47.30
C LEU A 218 -28.28 10.45 -48.76
N GLN A 219 -29.33 10.54 -49.59
CA GLN A 219 -29.22 10.33 -51.04
C GLN A 219 -28.29 11.36 -51.70
N GLN A 220 -28.36 12.63 -51.29
CA GLN A 220 -27.45 13.68 -51.77
C GLN A 220 -25.99 13.39 -51.39
N PHE A 221 -25.75 12.96 -50.14
CA PHE A 221 -24.44 12.59 -49.65
C PHE A 221 -23.89 11.38 -50.43
N CYS A 222 -24.67 10.30 -50.55
CA CYS A 222 -24.31 9.13 -51.35
C CYS A 222 -23.87 9.52 -52.76
N LYS A 223 -24.70 10.31 -53.44
CA LYS A 223 -24.46 10.74 -54.82
C LYS A 223 -23.19 11.59 -54.92
N ARG A 224 -22.93 12.46 -53.95
CA ARG A 224 -21.77 13.36 -53.94
C ARG A 224 -20.46 12.59 -53.69
N GLU A 225 -20.47 11.68 -52.73
CA GLU A 225 -19.30 10.90 -52.33
C GLU A 225 -19.14 9.60 -53.16
N SER A 226 -19.94 9.43 -54.21
CA SER A 226 -19.93 8.24 -55.08
C SER A 226 -20.11 6.93 -54.30
N ILE A 227 -20.98 6.94 -53.29
CA ILE A 227 -21.42 5.77 -52.55
C ILE A 227 -22.67 5.22 -53.26
N GLU A 228 -22.65 3.93 -53.57
CA GLU A 228 -23.80 3.24 -54.14
C GLU A 228 -24.92 3.18 -53.09
N CYS A 229 -26.02 3.87 -53.37
CA CYS A 229 -27.15 3.97 -52.47
C CYS A 229 -28.15 2.85 -52.84
N THR A 230 -28.51 2.02 -51.86
CA THR A 230 -29.42 0.89 -52.05
C THR A 230 -30.85 1.35 -52.28
N THR A 231 -31.66 0.53 -52.95
CA THR A 231 -33.09 0.81 -53.21
C THR A 231 -33.94 0.92 -51.94
N ASN A 232 -33.40 0.53 -50.78
CA ASN A 232 -34.11 0.47 -49.51
C ASN A 232 -33.97 1.74 -48.65
N ILE A 233 -33.22 2.75 -49.12
CA ILE A 233 -33.03 4.02 -48.39
C ILE A 233 -34.34 4.76 -48.09
N ASN A 234 -35.39 4.54 -48.91
CA ASN A 234 -36.72 5.10 -48.71
C ASN A 234 -37.51 4.44 -47.56
N ASN A 235 -37.02 3.32 -47.02
CA ASN A 235 -37.61 2.59 -45.89
C ASN A 235 -36.92 2.94 -44.55
N VAL A 236 -36.14 4.02 -44.50
CA VAL A 236 -35.65 4.61 -43.26
C VAL A 236 -36.73 5.49 -42.68
N GLY A 237 -37.17 5.20 -41.46
CA GLY A 237 -38.25 5.94 -40.81
C GLY A 237 -38.29 5.70 -39.31
N PHE A 238 -39.14 6.47 -38.63
CA PHE A 238 -39.38 6.28 -37.21
C PHE A 238 -40.32 5.09 -36.98
N VAL A 239 -39.89 4.18 -36.12
CA VAL A 239 -40.72 3.08 -35.64
C VAL A 239 -40.89 3.22 -34.14
N GLU A 240 -42.09 2.91 -33.66
CA GLU A 240 -42.31 2.73 -32.24
C GLU A 240 -41.72 1.39 -31.82
N LYS A 241 -40.96 1.42 -30.72
CA LYS A 241 -40.46 0.23 -30.03
C LYS A 241 -40.85 0.29 -28.58
N ASP A 242 -40.97 -0.89 -27.99
CA ASP A 242 -41.23 -1.00 -26.57
C ASP A 242 -40.11 -0.32 -25.78
N GLY A 243 -40.54 0.42 -24.76
CA GLY A 243 -39.68 1.14 -23.85
C GLY A 243 -39.05 0.22 -22.82
N LYS A 244 -38.16 0.80 -22.02
CA LYS A 244 -37.32 0.05 -21.08
C LYS A 244 -38.08 -0.61 -19.93
N LEU A 245 -39.27 -0.12 -19.57
CA LEU A 245 -40.11 -0.73 -18.54
C LEU A 245 -40.77 -2.01 -19.04
N ILE A 246 -41.23 -2.04 -20.29
CA ILE A 246 -41.76 -3.25 -20.93
C ILE A 246 -40.64 -4.30 -21.06
N GLU A 247 -39.47 -3.90 -21.56
CA GLU A 247 -38.29 -4.77 -21.66
C GLU A 247 -37.93 -5.41 -20.30
N ALA A 248 -38.02 -4.64 -19.21
CA ALA A 248 -37.73 -5.12 -17.86
C ALA A 248 -38.74 -6.16 -17.38
N LEU A 249 -40.03 -5.94 -17.66
CA LEU A 249 -41.10 -6.88 -17.31
C LEU A 249 -40.97 -8.19 -18.10
N GLU A 250 -40.82 -8.11 -19.43
CA GLU A 250 -40.71 -9.28 -20.31
C GLU A 250 -39.45 -10.11 -20.01
N SER A 251 -38.32 -9.46 -19.70
CA SER A 251 -37.07 -10.14 -19.34
C SER A 251 -36.97 -10.55 -17.87
N GLY A 252 -37.92 -10.10 -17.03
CA GLY A 252 -37.89 -10.26 -15.57
C GLY A 252 -36.70 -9.59 -14.87
N ARG A 253 -36.03 -8.65 -15.52
CA ARG A 253 -34.88 -7.93 -14.93
C ARG A 253 -35.36 -6.76 -14.08
N PRO A 254 -34.67 -6.40 -12.98
CA PRO A 254 -34.91 -5.13 -12.30
C PRO A 254 -34.67 -3.94 -13.23
N ILE A 255 -35.38 -2.84 -13.00
CA ILE A 255 -35.17 -1.56 -13.68
C ILE A 255 -34.73 -0.49 -12.69
N ILE A 256 -33.72 0.30 -13.07
CA ILE A 256 -33.21 1.42 -12.30
C ILE A 256 -33.54 2.70 -13.06
N LEU A 257 -34.30 3.60 -12.41
CA LEU A 257 -34.66 4.92 -12.91
C LEU A 257 -33.82 5.96 -12.17
N ASP A 258 -32.65 6.29 -12.72
CA ASP A 258 -31.71 7.23 -12.09
C ASP A 258 -32.07 8.68 -12.42
N GLU A 259 -31.84 9.59 -11.49
CA GLU A 259 -32.26 11.00 -11.57
C GLU A 259 -33.77 11.19 -11.89
N ILE A 260 -34.64 10.34 -11.33
CA ILE A 260 -36.09 10.35 -11.65
C ILE A 260 -36.76 11.71 -11.42
N ASN A 261 -36.30 12.47 -10.42
CA ASN A 261 -36.83 13.78 -10.08
C ASN A 261 -36.39 14.89 -11.05
N ARG A 262 -35.57 14.56 -12.06
CA ARG A 262 -35.22 15.45 -13.18
C ARG A 262 -35.89 15.03 -14.49
N GLY A 263 -36.72 13.99 -14.47
CA GLY A 263 -37.55 13.60 -15.60
C GLY A 263 -38.74 14.54 -15.78
N LYS A 264 -39.24 14.62 -17.02
CA LYS A 264 -40.47 15.35 -17.38
C LYS A 264 -41.67 14.41 -17.27
N ASN A 265 -42.87 14.96 -17.03
CA ASN A 265 -44.12 14.20 -16.94
C ASN A 265 -44.10 13.08 -15.88
N GLN A 266 -43.53 13.34 -14.70
CA GLN A 266 -43.28 12.31 -13.69
C GLN A 266 -44.55 11.58 -13.22
N ASP A 267 -45.67 12.29 -13.16
CA ASP A 267 -46.98 11.77 -12.76
C ASP A 267 -47.54 10.69 -13.69
N PHE A 268 -46.97 10.52 -14.90
CA PHE A 268 -47.27 9.38 -15.77
C PHE A 268 -47.07 8.03 -15.07
N LEU A 269 -46.14 7.95 -14.11
CA LEU A 269 -45.83 6.72 -13.39
C LEU A 269 -46.88 6.35 -12.33
N LEU A 270 -47.77 7.26 -11.92
CA LEU A 270 -48.71 7.02 -10.81
C LEU A 270 -49.55 5.74 -11.00
N PRO A 271 -50.21 5.49 -12.15
CA PRO A 271 -51.04 4.31 -12.33
C PRO A 271 -50.21 3.01 -12.30
N TYR A 272 -48.98 3.05 -12.81
CA TYR A 272 -48.06 1.91 -12.83
C TYR A 272 -47.57 1.57 -11.42
N LEU A 273 -47.21 2.58 -10.63
CA LEU A 273 -46.79 2.38 -9.25
C LEU A 273 -47.95 1.87 -8.38
N ASP A 274 -49.17 2.37 -8.59
CA ASP A 274 -50.37 1.86 -7.92
C ASP A 274 -50.60 0.38 -8.26
N PHE A 275 -50.46 -0.02 -9.51
CA PHE A 275 -50.51 -1.44 -9.92
C PHE A 275 -49.41 -2.27 -9.23
N LEU A 276 -48.15 -1.81 -9.30
CA LEU A 276 -46.99 -2.49 -8.69
C LEU A 276 -47.07 -2.63 -7.16
N ASN A 277 -47.77 -1.71 -6.50
CA ASN A 277 -48.01 -1.74 -5.05
C ASN A 277 -49.28 -2.48 -4.65
N GLY A 278 -50.02 -3.00 -5.63
CA GLY A 278 -51.17 -3.84 -5.42
C GLY A 278 -52.51 -3.12 -5.35
N GLY A 279 -52.58 -1.84 -5.75
CA GLY A 279 -53.82 -1.07 -5.86
C GLY A 279 -54.79 -1.60 -6.92
N TYR A 280 -54.28 -2.29 -7.95
CA TYR A 280 -55.08 -2.96 -8.99
C TYR A 280 -54.62 -4.40 -9.19
N GLU A 281 -55.54 -5.32 -9.53
CA GLU A 281 -55.23 -6.73 -9.84
C GLU A 281 -54.65 -6.91 -11.26
N SER A 282 -55.04 -6.04 -12.19
CA SER A 282 -54.56 -6.03 -13.56
C SER A 282 -54.45 -4.61 -14.11
N MET A 283 -53.63 -4.43 -15.14
CA MET A 283 -53.41 -3.18 -15.84
C MET A 283 -53.19 -3.44 -17.33
N ASP A 284 -53.77 -2.60 -18.17
CA ASP A 284 -53.52 -2.59 -19.61
C ASP A 284 -52.47 -1.52 -19.93
N ILE A 285 -51.43 -1.91 -20.65
CA ILE A 285 -50.35 -1.03 -21.08
C ILE A 285 -50.37 -0.93 -22.60
N GLU A 286 -50.51 0.28 -23.12
CA GLU A 286 -50.34 0.55 -24.54
C GLU A 286 -48.84 0.56 -24.89
N ALA A 287 -48.42 -0.52 -25.53
CA ALA A 287 -47.07 -0.78 -26.01
C ALA A 287 -46.91 -0.31 -27.47
N ALA A 288 -45.72 -0.49 -28.05
CA ALA A 288 -45.42 0.04 -29.37
C ALA A 288 -46.32 -0.52 -30.47
N ASN A 289 -46.58 0.29 -31.50
CA ASN A 289 -47.39 -0.06 -32.67
C ASN A 289 -48.85 -0.40 -32.32
N GLY A 290 -49.39 0.24 -31.28
CA GLY A 290 -50.77 0.04 -30.80
C GLY A 290 -51.03 -1.33 -30.17
N ARG A 291 -49.98 -2.08 -29.82
CA ARG A 291 -50.09 -3.34 -29.08
C ARG A 291 -50.56 -3.05 -27.67
N VAL A 292 -51.58 -3.74 -27.17
CA VAL A 292 -51.98 -3.66 -25.75
C VAL A 292 -51.43 -4.88 -25.01
N ILE A 293 -50.67 -4.65 -23.94
CA ILE A 293 -50.18 -5.67 -23.04
C ILE A 293 -51.09 -5.70 -21.82
N HIS A 294 -51.78 -6.82 -21.63
CA HIS A 294 -52.57 -7.08 -20.43
C HIS A 294 -51.68 -7.69 -19.36
N LEU A 295 -51.42 -6.97 -18.27
CA LEU A 295 -50.62 -7.45 -17.15
C LEU A 295 -51.51 -7.76 -15.95
N ARG A 296 -51.30 -8.93 -15.34
CA ARG A 296 -51.81 -9.27 -14.01
C ARG A 296 -50.66 -9.29 -13.01
N LYS A 297 -50.98 -9.20 -11.72
CA LYS A 297 -49.96 -9.32 -10.65
C LYS A 297 -49.12 -10.59 -10.76
N GLU A 298 -49.75 -11.70 -11.16
CA GLU A 298 -49.12 -13.01 -11.36
C GLU A 298 -48.15 -13.06 -12.54
N ASP A 299 -48.28 -12.13 -13.49
CA ASP A 299 -47.38 -12.03 -14.66
C ASP A 299 -46.09 -11.27 -14.32
N ILE A 300 -46.04 -10.57 -13.18
CA ILE A 300 -44.84 -9.83 -12.75
C ILE A 300 -43.81 -10.83 -12.21
N PRO A 301 -42.61 -10.93 -12.81
CA PRO A 301 -41.59 -11.88 -12.36
C PRO A 301 -41.13 -11.61 -10.91
N ASP A 302 -40.82 -12.65 -10.12
CA ASP A 302 -40.35 -12.45 -8.73
C ASP A 302 -39.07 -11.62 -8.64
N THR A 303 -38.25 -11.69 -9.68
CA THR A 303 -37.00 -10.96 -9.87
C THR A 303 -37.19 -9.47 -10.20
N PHE A 304 -38.37 -9.06 -10.68
CA PHE A 304 -38.64 -7.69 -11.08
C PHE A 304 -38.79 -6.77 -9.87
N MET A 305 -38.17 -5.59 -9.98
CA MET A 305 -38.27 -4.49 -9.03
C MET A 305 -37.93 -3.19 -9.76
N LEU A 306 -38.68 -2.14 -9.47
CA LEU A 306 -38.46 -0.78 -9.96
C LEU A 306 -37.74 0.02 -8.87
N GLU A 307 -36.50 0.40 -9.14
CA GLU A 307 -35.67 1.20 -8.25
C GLU A 307 -35.48 2.60 -8.80
N ALA A 308 -36.23 3.55 -8.25
CA ALA A 308 -36.08 4.96 -8.55
C ALA A 308 -35.00 5.59 -7.66
N ILE A 309 -34.20 6.47 -8.24
CA ILE A 309 -33.11 7.16 -7.55
C ILE A 309 -33.20 8.65 -7.84
N GLY A 310 -33.15 9.48 -6.80
CA GLY A 310 -33.23 10.93 -6.93
C GLY A 310 -32.23 11.65 -6.02
N ASN A 311 -32.01 12.92 -6.34
CA ASN A 311 -31.26 13.84 -5.48
C ASN A 311 -32.22 14.58 -4.53
N PRO A 312 -31.74 15.17 -3.41
CA PRO A 312 -32.58 15.96 -2.54
C PRO A 312 -33.12 17.18 -3.31
N GLU A 313 -34.35 17.59 -3.00
CA GLU A 313 -35.02 18.70 -3.69
C GLU A 313 -34.55 20.08 -3.20
N THR A 314 -33.29 20.42 -3.48
CA THR A 314 -32.74 21.77 -3.26
C THR A 314 -32.65 22.53 -4.60
N ILE A 315 -32.98 23.83 -4.59
CA ILE A 315 -33.03 24.71 -5.78
C ILE A 315 -31.66 24.76 -6.48
N GLU A 316 -30.58 24.60 -5.72
CA GLU A 316 -29.20 24.66 -6.18
C GLU A 316 -28.75 23.47 -7.06
N MET A 317 -29.56 22.41 -7.16
CA MET A 317 -29.19 21.18 -7.88
C MET A 317 -29.79 21.07 -9.30
N GLY A 318 -30.29 22.17 -9.86
CA GLY A 318 -30.86 22.21 -11.21
C GLY A 318 -32.18 21.44 -11.38
N ILE A 319 -32.87 21.17 -10.27
CA ILE A 319 -34.21 20.56 -10.25
C ILE A 319 -35.22 21.68 -10.52
N LYS A 320 -35.82 21.70 -11.71
CA LYS A 320 -36.79 22.73 -12.12
C LYS A 320 -38.20 22.48 -11.54
N GLU A 321 -38.56 21.21 -11.35
CA GLU A 321 -39.87 20.79 -10.84
C GLU A 321 -39.66 19.79 -9.69
N LYS A 322 -40.30 20.04 -8.56
CA LYS A 322 -40.29 19.10 -7.43
C LYS A 322 -41.09 17.86 -7.79
N MET A 323 -40.66 16.70 -7.29
CA MET A 323 -41.45 15.48 -7.44
C MET A 323 -42.76 15.65 -6.68
N SER A 324 -43.88 15.27 -7.31
CA SER A 324 -45.20 15.41 -6.70
C SER A 324 -45.29 14.53 -5.45
N GLU A 325 -45.94 15.02 -4.38
CA GLU A 325 -46.19 14.22 -3.17
C GLU A 325 -46.96 12.92 -3.49
N PRO A 326 -47.98 12.91 -4.37
CA PRO A 326 -48.63 11.67 -4.80
C PRO A 326 -47.67 10.64 -5.38
N LEU A 327 -46.60 11.07 -6.07
CA LEU A 327 -45.60 10.17 -6.63
C LEU A 327 -44.70 9.62 -5.53
N LYS A 328 -44.24 10.47 -4.60
CA LYS A 328 -43.42 10.06 -3.44
C LYS A 328 -44.15 9.07 -2.55
N ASP A 329 -45.44 9.30 -2.26
CA ASP A 329 -46.27 8.44 -1.40
C ASP A 329 -46.43 7.00 -1.94
N ARG A 330 -46.34 6.84 -3.25
CA ARG A 330 -46.40 5.54 -3.93
C ARG A 330 -45.04 4.83 -3.97
N PHE A 331 -43.96 5.49 -3.62
CA PHE A 331 -42.70 4.83 -3.41
C PHE A 331 -42.53 4.44 -1.94
N ASP A 332 -41.79 3.36 -1.72
CA ASP A 332 -41.12 3.20 -0.43
C ASP A 332 -39.86 4.06 -0.43
N VAL A 333 -39.90 5.18 0.29
CA VAL A 333 -38.86 6.21 0.26
C VAL A 333 -37.78 5.91 1.30
N GLU A 334 -36.54 5.84 0.85
CA GLU A 334 -35.36 5.71 1.69
C GLU A 334 -34.43 6.91 1.50
N TYR A 335 -33.93 7.45 2.60
CA TYR A 335 -32.90 8.50 2.58
C TYR A 335 -31.53 7.90 2.87
N THR A 336 -30.54 8.30 2.08
CA THR A 336 -29.17 7.81 2.26
C THR A 336 -28.37 8.69 3.20
N GLU A 337 -27.69 8.07 4.16
CA GLU A 337 -26.74 8.73 5.07
C GLU A 337 -25.52 9.31 4.34
N ASP A 338 -24.83 10.25 4.98
CA ASP A 338 -23.58 10.84 4.50
C ASP A 338 -22.41 9.85 4.53
N TYR A 339 -21.32 10.20 3.85
CA TYR A 339 -20.12 9.38 3.82
C TYR A 339 -19.32 9.43 5.11
N THR A 340 -18.65 8.33 5.42
CA THR A 340 -17.62 8.21 6.46
C THR A 340 -16.24 7.96 5.85
N ALA A 341 -15.16 8.13 6.62
CA ALA A 341 -13.80 7.76 6.19
C ALA A 341 -13.69 6.29 5.75
N LYS A 342 -14.42 5.41 6.44
CA LYS A 342 -14.47 4.00 6.09
C LYS A 342 -15.17 3.76 4.75
N ASP A 343 -16.17 4.55 4.38
CA ASP A 343 -16.78 4.45 3.04
C ASP A 343 -15.79 4.80 1.93
N PHE A 344 -14.99 5.86 2.10
CA PHE A 344 -13.95 6.21 1.12
C PHE A 344 -12.86 5.14 1.02
N THR A 345 -12.49 4.54 2.16
CA THR A 345 -11.56 3.40 2.20
C THR A 345 -12.12 2.20 1.45
N ASP A 346 -13.39 1.85 1.69
CA ASP A 346 -14.10 0.74 1.02
C ASP A 346 -14.17 0.98 -0.49
N MET A 347 -14.48 2.21 -0.92
CA MET A 347 -14.52 2.58 -2.35
C MET A 347 -13.15 2.46 -3.01
N PHE A 348 -12.11 2.95 -2.35
CA PHE A 348 -10.74 2.89 -2.87
C PHE A 348 -10.26 1.44 -3.01
N CYS A 349 -10.50 0.61 -1.99
CA CYS A 349 -10.20 -0.82 -2.04
C CYS A 349 -10.95 -1.54 -3.15
N SER A 350 -12.26 -1.29 -3.27
CA SER A 350 -13.12 -1.96 -4.24
C SER A 350 -12.76 -1.58 -5.67
N TYR A 351 -12.42 -0.32 -5.93
CA TYR A 351 -11.96 0.13 -7.25
C TYR A 351 -10.62 -0.53 -7.61
N ALA A 352 -9.66 -0.46 -6.70
CA ALA A 352 -8.29 -0.89 -6.98
C ALA A 352 -8.14 -2.40 -7.10
N THR A 353 -8.88 -3.17 -6.29
CA THR A 353 -8.66 -4.62 -6.15
C THR A 353 -9.84 -5.47 -6.63
N GLY A 354 -10.98 -4.83 -6.90
CA GLY A 354 -12.22 -5.50 -7.28
C GLY A 354 -12.94 -6.19 -6.11
N VAL A 355 -12.50 -6.02 -4.87
CA VAL A 355 -13.17 -6.46 -3.64
C VAL A 355 -12.94 -5.46 -2.49
N PRO A 356 -13.84 -5.35 -1.50
CA PRO A 356 -13.70 -4.42 -0.38
C PRO A 356 -12.80 -4.99 0.73
N ILE A 357 -11.48 -4.92 0.58
CA ILE A 357 -10.50 -5.51 1.54
C ILE A 357 -10.80 -5.08 2.99
N SER A 358 -11.06 -3.80 3.22
CA SER A 358 -11.42 -3.24 4.53
C SER A 358 -12.65 -3.89 5.15
N VAL A 359 -13.70 -4.15 4.36
CA VAL A 359 -14.92 -4.83 4.84
C VAL A 359 -14.64 -6.30 5.10
N ILE A 360 -13.84 -6.96 4.26
CA ILE A 360 -13.46 -8.37 4.43
C ILE A 360 -12.68 -8.56 5.73
N ARG A 361 -11.63 -7.76 5.98
CA ARG A 361 -10.84 -7.81 7.22
C ARG A 361 -11.73 -7.67 8.45
N ASP A 362 -12.54 -6.61 8.47
CA ASP A 362 -13.38 -6.27 9.61
C ASP A 362 -14.55 -7.28 9.81
N SER A 363 -15.05 -7.89 8.73
CA SER A 363 -16.17 -8.83 8.80
C SER A 363 -15.74 -10.21 9.30
N PHE A 364 -14.62 -10.73 8.77
CA PHE A 364 -14.15 -12.09 9.05
C PHE A 364 -13.18 -12.17 10.24
N ASP A 365 -12.91 -11.06 10.92
CA ASP A 365 -11.99 -10.97 12.07
C ASP A 365 -10.59 -11.53 11.78
N ILE A 366 -10.07 -11.21 10.58
CA ILE A 366 -8.80 -11.74 10.07
C ILE A 366 -7.62 -11.07 10.78
N GLN A 367 -6.73 -11.88 11.36
CA GLN A 367 -5.62 -11.39 12.20
C GLN A 367 -4.29 -11.22 11.44
N THR A 368 -4.13 -11.84 10.27
CA THR A 368 -2.86 -11.83 9.52
C THR A 368 -3.02 -11.35 8.08
N ASP A 369 -2.00 -10.65 7.57
CA ASP A 369 -1.99 -10.14 6.18
C ASP A 369 -2.01 -11.27 5.14
N LYS A 370 -1.41 -12.41 5.46
CA LYS A 370 -1.43 -13.60 4.60
C LYS A 370 -2.84 -14.15 4.43
N GLU A 371 -3.53 -14.37 5.56
CA GLU A 371 -4.92 -14.83 5.56
C GLU A 371 -5.83 -13.82 4.85
N LEU A 372 -5.64 -12.52 5.07
CA LEU A 372 -6.39 -11.47 4.38
C LEU A 372 -6.22 -11.56 2.86
N SER A 373 -4.99 -11.75 2.40
CA SER A 373 -4.67 -11.88 0.98
C SER A 373 -5.31 -13.12 0.36
N GLU A 374 -5.28 -14.26 1.06
CA GLU A 374 -5.91 -15.51 0.63
C GLU A 374 -7.45 -15.37 0.53
N VAL A 375 -8.09 -14.81 1.56
CA VAL A 375 -9.56 -14.61 1.58
C VAL A 375 -9.99 -13.61 0.50
N CYS A 376 -9.29 -12.49 0.35
CA CYS A 376 -9.62 -11.50 -0.68
C CYS A 376 -9.48 -12.09 -2.10
N MET A 377 -8.43 -12.87 -2.37
CA MET A 377 -8.25 -13.54 -3.67
C MET A 377 -9.33 -14.61 -3.92
N PHE A 378 -9.69 -15.39 -2.90
CA PHE A 378 -10.78 -16.36 -2.98
C PHE A 378 -12.10 -15.67 -3.36
N LEU A 379 -12.50 -14.63 -2.63
CA LEU A 379 -13.75 -13.89 -2.89
C LEU A 379 -13.73 -13.18 -4.26
N ARG A 380 -12.57 -12.66 -4.69
CA ARG A 380 -12.39 -12.04 -6.00
C ARG A 380 -12.63 -13.01 -7.15
N THR A 381 -12.28 -14.29 -6.97
CA THR A 381 -12.34 -15.33 -8.01
C THR A 381 -13.56 -16.26 -7.89
N LEU A 382 -14.33 -16.18 -6.81
CA LEU A 382 -15.49 -17.02 -6.53
C LEU A 382 -16.56 -16.89 -7.64
N GLY A 383 -16.97 -18.03 -8.21
CA GLY A 383 -17.99 -18.09 -9.26
C GLY A 383 -17.58 -17.52 -10.62
N LEU A 384 -16.28 -17.25 -10.85
CA LEU A 384 -15.74 -16.87 -12.16
C LEU A 384 -15.32 -18.10 -12.98
N THR A 385 -15.49 -18.03 -14.30
CA THR A 385 -14.94 -19.01 -15.25
C THR A 385 -13.41 -18.89 -15.31
N LYS A 386 -12.73 -19.84 -15.98
CA LYS A 386 -11.27 -19.77 -16.15
C LYS A 386 -10.86 -18.54 -16.96
N GLU A 387 -11.61 -18.22 -18.01
CA GLU A 387 -11.39 -17.06 -18.87
C GLU A 387 -11.54 -15.76 -18.07
N GLU A 388 -12.58 -15.67 -17.24
CA GLU A 388 -12.80 -14.50 -16.37
C GLU A 388 -11.74 -14.35 -15.29
N LYS A 389 -11.23 -15.45 -14.73
CA LYS A 389 -10.10 -15.43 -13.77
C LYS A 389 -8.82 -14.94 -14.44
N ASN A 390 -8.55 -15.40 -15.66
CA ASN A 390 -7.38 -14.98 -16.42
C ASN A 390 -7.47 -13.51 -16.87
N ALA A 391 -8.69 -12.98 -17.03
CA ALA A 391 -8.93 -11.58 -17.35
C ALA A 391 -8.80 -10.62 -16.15
N ILE A 392 -8.56 -11.12 -14.93
CA ILE A 392 -8.29 -10.25 -13.77
C ILE A 392 -6.97 -9.50 -14.02
N PRO A 393 -6.98 -8.15 -13.97
CA PRO A 393 -5.77 -7.35 -14.18
C PRO A 393 -4.66 -7.70 -13.17
N GLU A 394 -3.41 -7.72 -13.63
CA GLU A 394 -2.25 -8.11 -12.81
C GLU A 394 -1.99 -7.15 -11.64
N ASP A 395 -2.26 -5.87 -11.80
CA ASP A 395 -2.19 -4.87 -10.72
C ASP A 395 -3.17 -5.20 -9.57
N GLN A 396 -4.40 -5.62 -9.89
CA GLN A 396 -5.35 -6.09 -8.87
C GLN A 396 -4.80 -7.29 -8.11
N LYS A 397 -4.20 -8.25 -8.81
CA LYS A 397 -3.62 -9.45 -8.17
C LYS A 397 -2.48 -9.08 -7.23
N LEU A 398 -1.65 -8.10 -7.61
CA LEU A 398 -0.55 -7.63 -6.78
C LEU A 398 -1.05 -6.93 -5.50
N TYR A 399 -2.04 -6.04 -5.61
CA TYR A 399 -2.63 -5.41 -4.42
C TYR A 399 -3.26 -6.44 -3.49
N LEU A 400 -3.94 -7.45 -4.05
CA LEU A 400 -4.54 -8.53 -3.28
C LEU A 400 -3.50 -9.42 -2.60
N ALA A 401 -2.35 -9.66 -3.23
CA ALA A 401 -1.24 -10.41 -2.64
C ALA A 401 -0.58 -9.68 -1.46
N ARG A 402 -0.78 -8.36 -1.36
CA ARG A 402 -0.27 -7.49 -0.29
C ARG A 402 -1.40 -6.71 0.38
N ALA A 403 -2.53 -7.41 0.63
CA ALA A 403 -3.78 -6.78 1.02
C ALA A 403 -3.68 -5.91 2.28
N GLY A 404 -2.88 -6.32 3.28
CA GLY A 404 -2.67 -5.54 4.51
C GLY A 404 -1.97 -4.21 4.28
N GLN A 405 -0.85 -4.22 3.54
CA GLN A 405 -0.12 -3.02 3.15
C GLN A 405 -0.99 -2.09 2.30
N PHE A 406 -1.69 -2.63 1.32
CA PHE A 406 -2.60 -1.86 0.47
C PHE A 406 -3.74 -1.23 1.30
N LEU A 407 -4.30 -1.97 2.27
CA LEU A 407 -5.35 -1.47 3.15
C LEU A 407 -4.89 -0.31 4.02
N ALA A 408 -3.69 -0.39 4.62
CA ALA A 408 -3.11 0.73 5.37
C ALA A 408 -2.98 2.00 4.51
N ALA A 409 -2.58 1.82 3.24
CA ALA A 409 -2.49 2.92 2.29
C ALA A 409 -3.86 3.48 1.91
N ALA A 410 -4.86 2.61 1.71
CA ALA A 410 -6.24 2.99 1.44
C ALA A 410 -6.89 3.75 2.60
N GLU A 411 -6.55 3.44 3.85
CA GLU A 411 -7.02 4.14 5.04
C GLU A 411 -6.52 5.60 5.09
N ILE A 412 -5.26 5.85 4.71
CA ILE A 412 -4.71 7.21 4.58
C ILE A 412 -5.50 8.01 3.54
N VAL A 413 -5.75 7.41 2.36
CA VAL A 413 -6.53 8.06 1.30
C VAL A 413 -7.97 8.30 1.76
N GLY A 414 -8.59 7.30 2.41
CA GLY A 414 -9.96 7.37 2.91
C GLY A 414 -10.17 8.48 3.96
N ASN A 415 -9.25 8.59 4.91
CA ASN A 415 -9.25 9.66 5.91
C ASN A 415 -9.05 11.03 5.25
N SER A 416 -8.09 11.15 4.33
CA SER A 416 -7.83 12.39 3.59
C SER A 416 -9.07 12.88 2.85
N LEU A 417 -9.71 12.00 2.06
CA LEU A 417 -10.90 12.33 1.28
C LEU A 417 -12.10 12.67 2.17
N TYR A 418 -12.26 11.99 3.30
CA TYR A 418 -13.34 12.28 4.23
C TYR A 418 -13.19 13.66 4.89
N GLU A 419 -12.00 13.99 5.36
CA GLU A 419 -11.74 15.29 5.96
C GLU A 419 -11.86 16.43 4.95
N LEU A 420 -11.44 16.22 3.70
CA LEU A 420 -11.69 17.15 2.60
C LEU A 420 -13.17 17.28 2.27
N TYR A 421 -13.95 16.18 2.33
CA TYR A 421 -15.39 16.20 2.17
C TYR A 421 -16.09 17.00 3.29
N LEU A 422 -15.64 16.86 4.53
CA LEU A 422 -16.13 17.69 5.65
C LEU A 422 -15.75 19.16 5.44
N TYR A 423 -14.50 19.44 5.05
CA TYR A 423 -14.05 20.80 4.78
C TYR A 423 -14.83 21.45 3.64
N LYS A 424 -15.13 20.70 2.57
CA LYS A 424 -16.03 21.15 1.50
C LYS A 424 -17.37 21.61 2.03
N LYS A 425 -18.01 20.83 2.93
CA LYS A 425 -19.28 21.21 3.55
C LYS A 425 -19.16 22.51 4.33
N GLU A 426 -18.08 22.69 5.08
CA GLU A 426 -17.83 23.94 5.79
C GLU A 426 -17.60 25.14 4.85
N CYS A 427 -16.94 24.95 3.71
CA CYS A 427 -16.77 25.99 2.69
C CYS A 427 -18.08 26.42 2.03
N THR A 428 -19.15 25.62 2.11
CA THR A 428 -20.48 26.04 1.65
C THR A 428 -21.13 27.07 2.58
N ASP A 429 -20.63 27.23 3.81
CA ASP A 429 -21.00 28.31 4.71
C ASP A 429 -20.18 29.59 4.40
N LEU A 430 -20.85 30.74 4.40
CA LEU A 430 -20.27 32.07 4.10
C LEU A 430 -19.08 32.41 5.01
N THR A 431 -18.98 31.76 6.18
CA THR A 431 -17.94 32.00 7.19
C THR A 431 -16.56 31.46 6.82
N LYS A 432 -16.47 30.51 5.86
CA LYS A 432 -15.19 29.86 5.48
C LYS A 432 -14.72 30.11 4.05
N CYS A 433 -15.61 30.54 3.14
CA CYS A 433 -15.25 30.91 1.78
C CYS A 433 -15.93 32.22 1.38
N GLU A 434 -15.20 33.33 1.56
CA GLU A 434 -15.68 34.67 1.24
C GLU A 434 -15.82 34.90 -0.28
N ASP A 435 -15.05 34.19 -1.10
CA ASP A 435 -15.16 34.26 -2.56
C ASP A 435 -16.38 33.48 -3.06
N GLN A 436 -17.35 34.19 -3.63
CA GLN A 436 -18.60 33.62 -4.13
C GLN A 436 -18.41 32.70 -5.34
N LYS A 437 -17.46 32.99 -6.24
CA LYS A 437 -17.22 32.17 -7.43
C LYS A 437 -16.55 30.87 -7.05
N LEU A 438 -15.56 30.93 -6.16
CA LEU A 438 -14.92 29.74 -5.61
C LEU A 438 -15.91 28.88 -4.83
N ARG A 439 -16.76 29.50 -4.01
CA ARG A 439 -17.80 28.76 -3.27
C ARG A 439 -18.75 28.03 -4.22
N GLN A 440 -19.21 28.69 -5.28
CA GLN A 440 -20.07 28.06 -6.27
C GLN A 440 -19.37 26.89 -6.96
N HIS A 441 -18.12 27.08 -7.39
CA HIS A 441 -17.30 26.02 -7.98
C HIS A 441 -17.14 24.82 -7.03
N ILE A 442 -16.80 25.07 -5.77
CA ILE A 442 -16.70 24.02 -4.74
C ILE A 442 -18.05 23.30 -4.61
N MET A 443 -19.18 24.01 -4.53
CA MET A 443 -20.51 23.39 -4.44
C MET A 443 -20.79 22.46 -5.64
N ASP A 444 -20.44 22.89 -6.85
CA ASP A 444 -20.69 22.17 -8.10
C ASP A 444 -19.81 20.91 -8.26
N THR A 445 -18.67 20.84 -7.57
CA THR A 445 -17.82 19.64 -7.56
C THR A 445 -18.37 18.56 -6.60
N SER A 446 -18.16 17.28 -6.93
CA SER A 446 -18.68 16.16 -6.13
C SER A 446 -17.57 15.25 -5.60
N PHE A 447 -17.58 14.97 -4.28
CA PHE A 447 -16.81 13.86 -3.70
C PHE A 447 -17.60 12.57 -3.93
N SER A 448 -17.19 11.77 -4.91
CA SER A 448 -17.88 10.54 -5.29
C SER A 448 -16.89 9.46 -5.72
N PHE A 449 -17.40 8.25 -6.00
CA PHE A 449 -16.60 7.17 -6.57
C PHE A 449 -15.87 7.57 -7.86
N ARG A 450 -16.41 8.54 -8.63
CA ARG A 450 -15.74 9.08 -9.84
C ARG A 450 -14.42 9.76 -9.50
N LEU A 451 -14.33 10.39 -8.32
CA LEU A 451 -13.09 10.99 -7.85
C LEU A 451 -11.98 9.96 -7.71
N ILE A 452 -12.32 8.78 -7.18
CA ILE A 452 -11.38 7.66 -7.02
C ILE A 452 -10.99 7.11 -8.39
N GLU A 453 -11.95 6.97 -9.30
CA GLU A 453 -11.68 6.60 -10.70
C GLU A 453 -10.74 7.60 -11.38
N ASP A 454 -10.95 8.89 -11.20
CA ASP A 454 -10.10 9.96 -11.76
C ASP A 454 -8.68 9.89 -11.20
N ILE A 455 -8.52 9.63 -9.89
CA ILE A 455 -7.20 9.40 -9.26
C ILE A 455 -6.48 8.24 -9.94
N PHE A 456 -7.12 7.08 -10.10
CA PHE A 456 -6.49 5.92 -10.73
C PHE A 456 -6.24 6.10 -12.23
N ASN A 457 -7.08 6.85 -12.93
CA ASN A 457 -6.85 7.16 -14.35
C ASN A 457 -5.61 8.05 -14.53
N ARG A 458 -5.39 9.04 -13.65
CA ARG A 458 -4.17 9.86 -13.65
C ARG A 458 -2.92 9.05 -13.31
N VAL A 459 -3.02 8.13 -12.36
CA VAL A 459 -1.92 7.22 -11.99
C VAL A 459 -1.49 6.37 -13.19
N LYS A 460 -2.42 5.88 -14.02
CA LYS A 460 -2.10 5.07 -15.22
C LYS A 460 -1.29 5.86 -16.26
N THR A 461 -1.49 7.17 -16.33
CA THR A 461 -0.81 8.08 -17.27
C THR A 461 0.42 8.76 -16.66
N TYR A 462 0.73 8.49 -15.39
CA TYR A 462 1.84 9.12 -14.70
C TYR A 462 3.19 8.71 -15.30
N VAL A 463 4.01 9.71 -15.62
CA VAL A 463 5.41 9.54 -16.01
C VAL A 463 6.27 10.13 -14.90
N PRO A 464 7.17 9.35 -14.28
CA PRO A 464 8.06 9.88 -13.26
C PRO A 464 8.95 10.95 -13.88
N GLN A 465 8.97 12.13 -13.27
CA GLN A 465 9.93 13.15 -13.64
C GLN A 465 11.26 12.76 -12.99
N ASN A 466 12.19 12.25 -13.80
CA ASN A 466 13.58 12.11 -13.36
C ASN A 466 14.03 13.48 -12.87
N GLY A 467 14.41 13.57 -11.58
CA GLY A 467 14.55 14.82 -10.84
C GLY A 467 15.25 15.92 -11.62
N ASP A 468 14.46 16.79 -12.24
CA ASP A 468 14.94 18.07 -12.72
C ASP A 468 15.01 19.01 -11.52
N LYS A 469 16.21 19.55 -11.31
CA LYS A 469 16.50 20.59 -10.34
C LYS A 469 15.38 21.64 -10.41
N LEU A 470 14.63 21.78 -9.31
CA LEU A 470 13.67 22.85 -9.05
C LEU A 470 14.13 24.17 -9.66
N SER A 471 13.64 24.49 -10.86
CA SER A 471 13.73 25.85 -11.38
C SER A 471 12.72 26.67 -10.60
N LYS A 472 13.22 27.64 -9.83
CA LYS A 472 12.47 28.55 -8.95
C LYS A 472 11.56 29.53 -9.72
N ASN A 473 10.71 29.06 -10.62
CA ASN A 473 9.74 29.91 -11.29
C ASN A 473 8.42 29.16 -11.54
N PRO A 474 7.36 29.42 -10.74
CA PRO A 474 6.10 28.67 -10.80
C PRO A 474 5.19 29.01 -12.00
N PHE A 475 5.65 29.83 -12.95
CA PHE A 475 4.81 30.37 -14.03
C PHE A 475 5.15 29.91 -15.45
N LEU A 476 6.19 29.08 -15.66
CA LEU A 476 6.57 28.62 -16.99
C LEU A 476 7.09 27.19 -16.94
N GLN A 477 6.26 26.20 -17.31
CA GLN A 477 6.67 24.96 -17.98
C GLN A 477 5.42 24.18 -18.45
N TYR A 478 4.92 24.56 -19.62
CA TYR A 478 4.23 23.66 -20.53
C TYR A 478 5.20 23.29 -21.66
N GLU A 479 4.97 22.12 -22.26
CA GLU A 479 5.68 21.48 -23.39
C GLU A 479 6.91 20.62 -22.97
N PHE A 480 7.06 19.34 -23.31
CA PHE A 480 6.47 18.49 -24.36
C PHE A 480 6.08 17.11 -23.80
N ALA A 481 4.92 16.59 -24.20
CA ALA A 481 4.58 15.18 -24.03
C ALA A 481 5.47 14.33 -24.95
N ALA A 482 6.44 13.60 -24.37
CA ALA A 482 7.10 12.51 -25.08
C ALA A 482 6.09 11.39 -25.38
N PRO A 483 6.28 10.60 -26.45
CA PRO A 483 5.32 9.59 -26.85
C PRO A 483 5.10 8.57 -25.74
N VAL A 484 3.82 8.21 -25.52
CA VAL A 484 3.36 7.19 -24.58
C VAL A 484 4.05 5.85 -24.86
N GLY A 485 5.20 5.63 -24.25
CA GLY A 485 5.68 4.27 -23.98
C GLY A 485 4.77 3.68 -22.91
N GLN A 486 4.20 2.50 -23.16
CA GLN A 486 3.48 1.77 -22.10
C GLN A 486 4.48 1.53 -20.97
N ASN A 487 4.35 2.27 -19.86
CA ASN A 487 5.11 1.99 -18.65
C ASN A 487 4.92 0.50 -18.32
N THR A 488 6.04 -0.23 -18.17
CA THR A 488 6.00 -1.62 -17.71
C THR A 488 5.28 -1.69 -16.37
N LEU A 489 4.68 -2.84 -16.05
CA LEU A 489 3.99 -3.04 -14.78
C LEU A 489 4.92 -2.67 -13.61
N GLU A 490 6.18 -3.09 -13.68
CA GLU A 490 7.24 -2.79 -12.71
C GLU A 490 7.41 -1.27 -12.51
N MET A 491 7.64 -0.49 -13.57
CA MET A 491 7.80 0.97 -13.45
C MET A 491 6.55 1.67 -12.88
N ARG A 492 5.35 1.18 -13.20
CA ARG A 492 4.10 1.71 -12.63
C ARG A 492 3.98 1.41 -11.15
N MET A 493 4.38 0.23 -10.71
CA MET A 493 4.28 -0.23 -9.32
C MET A 493 5.35 0.40 -8.42
N GLU A 494 6.54 0.69 -8.94
CA GLU A 494 7.60 1.37 -8.20
C GLU A 494 7.23 2.81 -7.85
N ASN A 495 6.63 3.54 -8.80
CA ASN A 495 6.28 4.95 -8.64
C ASN A 495 4.83 5.18 -8.24
N GLN A 496 4.10 4.10 -7.91
CA GLN A 496 2.67 4.18 -7.73
C GLN A 496 2.26 5.10 -6.58
N GLY A 497 2.99 5.03 -5.48
CA GLY A 497 2.72 5.85 -4.30
C GLY A 497 2.85 7.33 -4.60
N GLU A 498 3.93 7.73 -5.28
CA GLU A 498 4.14 9.11 -5.73
C GLU A 498 3.07 9.55 -6.73
N ALA A 499 2.69 8.67 -7.66
CA ALA A 499 1.64 8.93 -8.62
C ALA A 499 0.28 9.17 -7.94
N ILE A 500 -0.06 8.39 -6.91
CA ILE A 500 -1.30 8.57 -6.13
C ILE A 500 -1.24 9.87 -5.34
N GLU A 501 -0.13 10.17 -4.65
CA GLU A 501 0.02 11.43 -3.91
C GLU A 501 -0.12 12.66 -4.83
N LYS A 502 0.54 12.63 -5.99
CA LYS A 502 0.41 13.70 -6.99
C LYS A 502 -1.02 13.84 -7.50
N SER A 503 -1.66 12.73 -7.84
CA SER A 503 -3.03 12.72 -8.33
C SER A 503 -4.01 13.28 -7.28
N LEU A 504 -3.82 12.93 -6.01
CA LEU A 504 -4.61 13.49 -4.90
C LEU A 504 -4.41 15.01 -4.78
N LYS A 505 -3.17 15.50 -4.85
CA LYS A 505 -2.88 16.95 -4.82
C LYS A 505 -3.55 17.70 -5.98
N GLU A 506 -3.47 17.16 -7.20
CA GLU A 506 -4.09 17.77 -8.38
C GLU A 506 -5.61 17.81 -8.28
N VAL A 507 -6.22 16.70 -7.85
CA VAL A 507 -7.67 16.61 -7.62
C VAL A 507 -8.12 17.61 -6.54
N VAL A 508 -7.37 17.72 -5.44
CA VAL A 508 -7.65 18.72 -4.39
C VAL A 508 -7.54 20.13 -4.93
N LYS A 509 -6.53 20.41 -5.76
CA LYS A 509 -6.41 21.71 -6.44
C LYS A 509 -7.63 21.99 -7.31
N GLU A 510 -8.10 21.04 -8.11
CA GLU A 510 -9.28 21.22 -8.96
C GLU A 510 -10.57 21.47 -8.17
N ILE A 511 -10.70 20.87 -6.99
CA ILE A 511 -11.88 21.09 -6.13
C ILE A 511 -11.84 22.47 -5.48
N PHE A 512 -10.68 22.85 -4.92
CA PHE A 512 -10.53 24.03 -4.06
C PHE A 512 -9.88 25.23 -4.76
N TRP A 513 -9.80 25.21 -6.09
CA TRP A 513 -9.30 26.31 -6.91
C TRP A 513 -10.06 26.44 -8.22
N THR A 514 -10.27 27.68 -8.66
CA THR A 514 -10.76 28.00 -10.01
C THR A 514 -10.06 29.28 -10.48
N GLU A 515 -9.74 29.38 -11.77
CA GLU A 515 -9.10 30.57 -12.35
C GLU A 515 -9.96 31.83 -12.23
N SER A 516 -11.26 31.65 -12.03
CA SER A 516 -12.22 32.75 -11.86
C SER A 516 -12.24 33.35 -10.45
N ALA A 517 -11.60 32.70 -9.47
CA ALA A 517 -11.57 33.12 -8.07
C ALA A 517 -10.49 34.19 -7.80
N ASN A 518 -10.70 34.98 -6.75
CA ASN A 518 -9.70 35.91 -6.24
C ASN A 518 -8.56 35.14 -5.54
N PRO A 519 -7.31 35.21 -6.04
CA PRO A 519 -6.19 34.46 -5.49
C PRO A 519 -5.98 34.68 -3.98
N THR A 520 -6.13 35.91 -3.49
CA THR A 520 -5.92 36.25 -2.07
C THR A 520 -6.92 35.55 -1.15
N LEU A 521 -8.13 35.27 -1.64
CA LEU A 521 -9.18 34.58 -0.88
C LEU A 521 -9.17 33.06 -1.13
N ALA A 522 -8.70 32.62 -2.30
CA ALA A 522 -8.64 31.22 -2.70
C ALA A 522 -7.40 30.48 -2.16
N GLU A 523 -6.25 31.14 -2.08
CA GLU A 523 -5.00 30.54 -1.60
C GLU A 523 -5.11 29.98 -0.16
N PRO A 524 -5.73 30.68 0.82
CA PRO A 524 -5.92 30.12 2.15
C PRO A 524 -6.80 28.86 2.16
N VAL A 525 -7.82 28.80 1.29
CA VAL A 525 -8.72 27.65 1.16
C VAL A 525 -7.96 26.44 0.64
N LEU A 526 -7.21 26.61 -0.45
CA LEU A 526 -6.35 25.56 -1.01
C LEU A 526 -5.22 25.16 -0.05
N GLY A 527 -4.63 26.13 0.65
CA GLY A 527 -3.58 25.89 1.66
C GLY A 527 -4.08 25.02 2.82
N PHE A 528 -5.31 25.26 3.29
CA PHE A 528 -5.92 24.42 4.32
C PHE A 528 -6.21 23.00 3.80
N ALA A 529 -6.73 22.88 2.57
CA ALA A 529 -6.95 21.57 1.94
C ALA A 529 -5.64 20.77 1.77
N ASN A 530 -4.54 21.43 1.39
CA ASN A 530 -3.23 20.79 1.33
C ASN A 530 -2.70 20.40 2.73
N ASN A 531 -3.00 21.17 3.77
CA ASN A 531 -2.66 20.79 5.15
C ASN A 531 -3.40 19.52 5.58
N ILE A 532 -4.67 19.35 5.17
CA ILE A 532 -5.43 18.11 5.37
C ILE A 532 -4.75 16.90 4.70
N LEU A 533 -4.20 17.06 3.49
CA LEU A 533 -3.42 16.00 2.85
C LEU A 533 -2.15 15.68 3.65
N SER A 534 -1.35 16.70 3.98
CA SER A 534 -0.07 16.53 4.67
C SER A 534 -0.22 15.87 6.04
N ARG A 535 -1.23 16.26 6.83
CA ARG A 535 -1.49 15.69 8.17
C ARG A 535 -1.90 14.22 8.14
N ASN A 536 -2.41 13.73 7.01
CA ASN A 536 -2.75 12.33 6.81
C ASN A 536 -1.62 11.54 6.14
N GLY A 537 -0.45 12.15 5.87
CA GLY A 537 0.69 11.47 5.27
C GLY A 537 0.74 11.50 3.74
N VAL A 538 0.12 12.51 3.11
CA VAL A 538 0.14 12.75 1.66
C VAL A 538 0.87 14.05 1.36
N GLY A 539 1.99 14.02 0.63
CA GLY A 539 2.70 15.23 0.17
C GLY A 539 4.03 15.53 0.87
N ASP A 540 4.37 16.82 1.07
CA ASP A 540 5.77 17.25 1.26
C ASP A 540 6.35 16.91 2.64
N GLU A 541 7.63 16.51 2.69
CA GLU A 541 8.36 16.03 3.89
C GLU A 541 8.35 17.03 5.05
N GLU A 542 8.51 18.32 4.75
CA GLU A 542 8.59 19.39 5.75
C GLU A 542 7.36 19.50 6.66
N TYR A 543 6.17 19.10 6.20
CA TYR A 543 4.93 19.18 6.99
C TYR A 543 4.65 17.92 7.82
N PHE A 544 5.27 16.79 7.48
CA PHE A 544 5.04 15.50 8.13
C PHE A 544 5.88 15.32 9.39
N GLU A 545 7.11 15.85 9.39
CA GLU A 545 8.02 15.78 10.54
C GLU A 545 7.52 16.56 11.78
N ALA A 546 6.50 17.41 11.62
CA ALA A 546 5.97 18.25 12.70
C ALA A 546 5.02 17.53 13.68
N LYS A 547 4.40 16.39 13.32
CA LYS A 547 3.46 15.69 14.21
C LYS A 547 3.44 14.16 14.03
N SER A 548 4.13 13.49 14.97
CA SER A 548 4.10 12.05 15.29
C SER A 548 5.02 11.12 14.49
N VAL A 549 5.77 10.30 15.24
CA VAL A 549 6.73 9.29 14.76
C VAL A 549 6.03 8.00 14.26
N GLU A 550 4.70 7.92 14.37
CA GLU A 550 3.96 6.67 14.19
C GLU A 550 3.26 6.50 12.83
N GLN A 551 2.92 7.59 12.12
CA GLN A 551 2.30 7.46 10.80
C GLN A 551 3.37 7.19 9.72
N ARG A 552 3.06 6.32 8.75
CA ARG A 552 3.89 6.08 7.55
C ARG A 552 3.33 6.90 6.39
N ARG A 553 4.19 7.38 5.49
CA ARG A 553 3.74 8.14 4.31
C ARG A 553 3.07 7.24 3.28
N LEU A 554 2.14 7.80 2.52
CA LEU A 554 1.42 7.07 1.49
C LEU A 554 2.39 6.49 0.44
N LYS A 555 3.37 7.27 -0.02
CA LYS A 555 4.37 6.81 -1.00
C LYS A 555 5.15 5.56 -0.54
N ASP A 556 5.46 5.48 0.75
CA ASP A 556 6.24 4.38 1.33
C ASP A 556 5.42 3.09 1.44
N LEU A 557 4.11 3.22 1.61
CA LEU A 557 3.18 2.09 1.66
C LEU A 557 2.85 1.53 0.28
N PHE A 558 3.04 2.29 -0.80
CA PHE A 558 2.70 1.90 -2.17
C PHE A 558 3.89 1.43 -3.02
N THR A 559 5.11 1.36 -2.47
CA THR A 559 6.26 0.83 -3.22
C THR A 559 6.20 -0.69 -3.33
N PHE A 560 5.45 -1.15 -4.34
CA PHE A 560 5.35 -2.57 -4.70
C PHE A 560 6.47 -2.96 -5.67
N THR A 561 7.73 -2.88 -5.26
CA THR A 561 8.82 -3.40 -6.10
C THR A 561 8.71 -4.93 -6.18
N SER A 562 9.07 -5.49 -7.34
CA SER A 562 9.14 -6.93 -7.61
C SER A 562 10.07 -7.68 -6.65
N ASN A 563 10.97 -6.97 -5.96
CA ASN A 563 11.89 -7.51 -4.95
C ASN A 563 11.54 -7.15 -3.49
N LYS A 564 10.42 -6.47 -3.20
CA LYS A 564 10.02 -6.12 -1.82
C LYS A 564 9.02 -7.12 -1.22
N GLY A 565 9.48 -8.33 -0.99
CA GLY A 565 9.19 -9.10 0.23
C GLY A 565 10.40 -9.13 1.18
N VAL A 566 11.49 -8.46 0.79
CA VAL A 566 12.80 -8.50 1.43
C VAL A 566 13.05 -7.20 2.19
N SER A 567 13.44 -7.31 3.45
CA SER A 567 13.75 -6.16 4.30
C SER A 567 14.98 -5.40 3.78
N GLU A 568 15.07 -4.10 4.08
CA GLU A 568 16.30 -3.33 3.83
C GLU A 568 17.51 -3.94 4.54
N GLU A 569 17.27 -4.60 5.67
CA GLU A 569 18.29 -5.36 6.40
C GLU A 569 18.81 -6.52 5.54
N ALA A 570 17.94 -7.33 4.94
CA ALA A 570 18.35 -8.43 4.06
C ALA A 570 19.05 -7.95 2.78
N LEU A 571 18.65 -6.82 2.19
CA LEU A 571 19.38 -6.21 1.06
C LEU A 571 20.77 -5.71 1.47
N GLN A 572 20.91 -5.15 2.67
CA GLN A 572 22.21 -4.75 3.21
C GLN A 572 23.10 -5.97 3.46
N ILE A 573 22.55 -7.04 4.03
CA ILE A 573 23.24 -8.32 4.25
C ILE A 573 23.66 -8.93 2.90
N GLN A 574 22.77 -8.95 1.91
CA GLN A 574 23.06 -9.43 0.56
C GLN A 574 24.25 -8.69 -0.03
N LYS A 575 24.26 -7.36 0.08
CA LYS A 575 25.35 -6.54 -0.41
C LYS A 575 26.66 -6.89 0.31
N ILE A 576 26.65 -7.00 1.64
CA ILE A 576 27.84 -7.37 2.43
C ILE A 576 28.40 -8.73 1.98
N ILE A 577 27.55 -9.74 1.80
CA ILE A 577 27.98 -11.07 1.40
C ILE A 577 28.52 -11.06 -0.04
N CYS A 578 27.80 -10.41 -0.96
CA CYS A 578 28.21 -10.30 -2.37
C CYS A 578 29.52 -9.52 -2.53
N ASP A 579 29.74 -8.45 -1.76
CA ASP A 579 31.01 -7.69 -1.75
C ASP A 579 32.18 -8.64 -1.42
N ILE A 580 32.05 -9.48 -0.38
CA ILE A 580 33.08 -10.42 0.07
C ILE A 580 33.31 -11.56 -0.93
N ILE A 581 32.25 -12.09 -1.53
CA ILE A 581 32.35 -13.13 -2.57
C ILE A 581 33.10 -12.59 -3.78
N LYS A 582 32.77 -11.37 -4.22
CA LYS A 582 33.40 -10.73 -5.40
C LYS A 582 34.88 -10.42 -5.18
N GLU A 583 35.26 -10.07 -3.95
CA GLU A 583 36.66 -9.88 -3.59
C GLU A 583 37.43 -11.20 -3.54
N SER A 584 36.81 -12.26 -3.00
CA SER A 584 37.43 -13.60 -2.90
C SER A 584 37.51 -14.32 -4.25
N HIS A 585 36.59 -14.02 -5.17
CA HIS A 585 36.46 -14.64 -6.50
C HIS A 585 36.32 -13.54 -7.58
N PRO A 586 37.44 -12.96 -8.05
CA PRO A 586 37.42 -11.86 -9.02
C PRO A 586 36.67 -12.18 -10.33
N GLU A 587 36.56 -13.45 -10.72
CA GLU A 587 35.84 -13.91 -11.90
C GLU A 587 34.32 -13.68 -11.83
N VAL A 588 33.76 -13.42 -10.64
CA VAL A 588 32.34 -13.09 -10.46
C VAL A 588 32.08 -11.62 -10.11
N ALA A 589 33.11 -10.77 -10.09
CA ALA A 589 32.99 -9.34 -9.76
C ALA A 589 31.96 -8.59 -10.61
N GLY A 590 31.83 -8.96 -11.89
CA GLY A 590 30.88 -8.35 -12.83
C GLY A 590 29.44 -8.87 -12.74
N ARG A 591 29.15 -9.86 -11.90
CA ARG A 591 27.79 -10.43 -11.78
C ARG A 591 26.88 -9.54 -10.91
N PRO A 592 25.59 -9.40 -11.28
CA PRO A 592 24.55 -8.87 -10.38
C PRO A 592 24.54 -9.57 -9.02
N ASN A 593 24.17 -8.85 -7.95
CA ASN A 593 24.12 -9.43 -6.61
C ASN A 593 23.08 -10.55 -6.49
N ASP A 594 21.92 -10.40 -7.16
CA ASP A 594 20.84 -11.40 -7.17
C ASP A 594 21.28 -12.73 -7.82
N ASP A 595 22.24 -12.69 -8.75
CA ASP A 595 22.80 -13.89 -9.39
C ASP A 595 23.77 -14.64 -8.47
N LEU A 596 24.30 -13.96 -7.45
CA LEU A 596 25.25 -14.52 -6.49
C LEU A 596 24.56 -15.04 -5.25
N ILE A 597 23.62 -14.25 -4.70
CA ILE A 597 22.75 -14.61 -3.57
C ILE A 597 21.43 -13.88 -3.73
N ASN A 598 20.30 -14.58 -3.70
CA ASN A 598 18.97 -13.98 -3.69
C ASN A 598 18.64 -13.36 -2.31
N ALA A 599 18.18 -12.11 -2.30
CA ALA A 599 17.83 -11.38 -1.09
C ALA A 599 16.60 -11.97 -0.34
N GLU A 600 15.65 -12.59 -1.05
CA GLU A 600 14.51 -13.31 -0.43
C GLU A 600 14.96 -14.52 0.38
N PHE A 601 16.01 -15.18 -0.10
CA PHE A 601 16.60 -16.30 0.63
C PHE A 601 17.27 -15.85 1.92
N ILE A 602 17.91 -14.68 1.92
CA ILE A 602 18.46 -14.07 3.14
C ILE A 602 17.33 -13.72 4.11
N GLU A 603 16.23 -13.13 3.65
CA GLU A 603 15.07 -12.83 4.50
C GLU A 603 14.53 -14.10 5.19
N SER A 604 14.31 -15.17 4.42
CA SER A 604 13.85 -16.46 4.95
C SER A 604 14.83 -17.05 5.95
N TYR A 605 16.13 -17.01 5.66
CA TYR A 605 17.17 -17.54 6.54
C TYR A 605 17.26 -16.76 7.86
N MET A 606 17.10 -15.43 7.80
CA MET A 606 17.10 -14.57 9.00
C MET A 606 15.84 -14.78 9.84
N ALA A 607 14.69 -15.03 9.21
CA ALA A 607 13.47 -15.42 9.91
C ALA A 607 13.64 -16.78 10.62
N ASP A 608 14.21 -17.78 9.94
CA ASP A 608 14.50 -19.09 10.52
C ASP A 608 15.45 -19.01 11.72
N ILE A 609 16.48 -18.16 11.66
CA ILE A 609 17.38 -17.94 12.82
C ILE A 609 16.61 -17.34 13.99
N ARG A 610 15.79 -16.30 13.75
CA ARG A 610 15.01 -15.63 14.81
C ARG A 610 14.02 -16.58 15.48
N GLU A 611 13.40 -17.48 14.71
CA GLU A 611 12.41 -18.43 15.23
C GLU A 611 13.06 -19.63 15.96
N ASN A 612 14.19 -20.14 15.44
CA ASN A 612 14.91 -21.29 15.99
C ASN A 612 15.87 -20.99 17.15
N GLN A 613 16.20 -19.72 17.40
CA GLN A 613 16.98 -19.28 18.57
C GLN A 613 16.36 -19.72 19.92
N SER A 614 15.09 -20.11 19.93
CA SER A 614 14.37 -20.56 21.13
C SER A 614 14.48 -22.07 21.44
N LYS A 615 15.06 -22.92 20.56
CA LYS A 615 14.91 -24.39 20.69
C LYS A 615 16.17 -25.26 20.54
N ALA A 616 17.34 -24.73 20.17
CA ALA A 616 18.56 -25.53 20.10
C ALA A 616 19.62 -25.02 21.10
N PRO A 617 20.24 -25.90 21.92
CA PRO A 617 21.39 -25.49 22.71
C PRO A 617 22.54 -25.10 21.77
N PRO A 618 23.29 -24.02 22.06
CA PRO A 618 24.41 -23.59 21.23
C PRO A 618 25.47 -24.69 21.16
N VAL A 619 25.94 -25.01 19.94
CA VAL A 619 27.09 -25.90 19.76
C VAL A 619 28.35 -25.13 20.15
N ILE A 620 28.93 -25.47 21.29
CA ILE A 620 30.06 -24.78 21.93
C ILE A 620 31.25 -24.64 20.96
N GLY A 621 31.66 -23.39 20.68
CA GLY A 621 32.90 -23.05 19.98
C GLY A 621 32.87 -23.06 18.44
N LYS A 622 31.69 -22.93 17.84
CA LYS A 622 31.52 -22.60 16.42
C LYS A 622 30.91 -21.20 16.28
N ILE A 623 31.42 -20.39 15.37
CA ILE A 623 30.86 -19.07 15.01
C ILE A 623 30.26 -19.13 13.61
N ALA A 624 29.28 -18.28 13.33
CA ALA A 624 28.81 -18.04 11.98
C ALA A 624 29.83 -17.20 11.20
N SER A 625 30.13 -17.59 9.97
CA SER A 625 30.94 -16.83 9.02
C SER A 625 30.27 -16.79 7.65
N VAL A 626 30.58 -15.80 6.82
CA VAL A 626 30.06 -15.68 5.46
C VAL A 626 30.53 -16.86 4.61
N ASN A 627 29.61 -17.54 3.91
CA ASN A 627 29.95 -18.64 3.02
C ASN A 627 30.54 -18.10 1.70
N VAL A 628 31.86 -18.15 1.58
CA VAL A 628 32.60 -17.73 0.38
C VAL A 628 32.67 -18.80 -0.72
N ASN A 629 32.07 -19.99 -0.52
CA ASN A 629 32.04 -21.02 -1.56
C ASN A 629 30.95 -20.73 -2.60
N ASN A 630 31.39 -20.34 -3.80
CA ASN A 630 30.55 -19.93 -4.93
C ASN A 630 29.54 -21.01 -5.40
N ASN A 631 29.75 -22.28 -5.03
CA ASN A 631 28.85 -23.38 -5.39
C ASN A 631 27.75 -23.65 -4.35
N SER A 632 27.86 -23.11 -3.13
CA SER A 632 26.96 -23.41 -2.00
C SER A 632 26.42 -22.18 -1.26
N ASN A 633 26.98 -21.01 -1.51
CA ASN A 633 26.56 -19.72 -0.95
C ASN A 633 25.06 -19.43 -1.15
N ASN A 634 24.51 -19.78 -2.32
CA ASN A 634 23.09 -19.67 -2.66
C ASN A 634 22.14 -20.56 -1.84
N LYS A 635 22.68 -21.55 -1.12
CA LYS A 635 21.89 -22.47 -0.27
C LYS A 635 22.21 -22.35 1.22
N THR A 636 23.36 -21.77 1.54
CA THR A 636 23.87 -21.61 2.91
C THR A 636 24.69 -20.32 2.90
N PRO A 637 24.09 -19.15 3.19
CA PRO A 637 24.79 -17.87 3.06
C PRO A 637 25.83 -17.69 4.18
N PHE A 638 25.68 -18.47 5.25
CA PHE A 638 26.58 -18.53 6.38
C PHE A 638 26.95 -19.99 6.67
N VAL A 639 28.15 -20.20 7.21
CA VAL A 639 28.69 -21.50 7.62
C VAL A 639 29.17 -21.43 9.07
N GLU A 640 28.88 -22.47 9.85
CA GLU A 640 29.43 -22.62 11.20
C GLU A 640 30.87 -23.13 11.13
N THR A 641 31.80 -22.39 11.73
CA THR A 641 33.23 -22.74 11.66
C THR A 641 33.90 -22.49 13.01
N ALA A 642 34.94 -23.26 13.34
CA ALA A 642 35.61 -23.17 14.63
C ALA A 642 36.58 -21.99 14.70
N VAL A 643 36.63 -21.32 15.85
CA VAL A 643 37.72 -20.37 16.22
C VAL A 643 38.61 -21.02 17.26
N VAL A 644 39.90 -20.74 17.20
CA VAL A 644 40.89 -21.22 18.17
C VAL A 644 41.24 -20.08 19.14
N GLU A 645 41.06 -20.33 20.43
CA GLU A 645 41.44 -19.42 21.52
C GLU A 645 42.95 -19.51 21.77
N THR A 646 43.60 -18.38 22.02
CA THR A 646 44.99 -18.34 22.52
C THR A 646 45.01 -18.03 24.00
N PHE A 647 45.08 -19.05 24.85
CA PHE A 647 45.33 -18.86 26.28
C PHE A 647 46.78 -18.41 26.50
N GLY A 648 46.98 -17.19 27.00
CA GLY A 648 48.20 -16.79 27.70
C GLY A 648 49.51 -16.69 26.90
N LEU A 649 49.52 -16.94 25.59
CA LEU A 649 50.72 -16.82 24.74
C LEU A 649 50.90 -15.40 24.18
N ILE A 650 51.37 -14.55 25.10
CA ILE A 650 52.21 -13.36 24.97
C ILE A 650 52.37 -12.70 23.58
N SER A 651 52.07 -11.41 23.61
CA SER A 651 52.74 -10.30 22.93
C SER A 651 54.26 -10.44 22.71
N SER A 652 54.68 -11.26 21.74
CA SER A 652 56.01 -11.22 21.06
C SER A 652 56.30 -12.46 20.23
N GLN A 653 55.48 -13.52 20.28
CA GLN A 653 55.76 -14.81 19.65
C GLN A 653 54.86 -15.20 18.46
N LEU A 654 54.19 -14.23 17.81
CA LEU A 654 53.61 -14.47 16.48
C LEU A 654 54.68 -14.64 15.37
N ALA A 655 55.97 -14.61 15.72
CA ALA A 655 57.10 -14.77 14.81
C ALA A 655 57.82 -16.12 14.91
N THR A 656 57.34 -17.09 15.70
CA THR A 656 58.00 -18.40 15.82
C THR A 656 56.99 -19.54 15.82
N ASP A 657 57.32 -20.59 15.06
CA ASP A 657 56.57 -21.78 14.65
C ASP A 657 55.93 -22.66 15.76
N ASP A 658 55.68 -22.16 16.97
CA ASP A 658 55.33 -22.95 18.15
C ASP A 658 53.87 -22.79 18.65
N ILE A 659 52.92 -22.38 17.79
CA ILE A 659 51.50 -22.73 18.02
C ILE A 659 51.32 -24.16 17.49
N SER A 660 51.68 -25.11 18.35
CA SER A 660 51.64 -26.57 18.18
C SER A 660 50.51 -27.07 17.29
N GLU A 661 50.90 -27.88 16.29
CA GLU A 661 50.27 -28.92 15.45
C GLU A 661 48.76 -29.32 15.56
N GLU A 662 47.91 -28.70 16.37
CA GLU A 662 46.54 -29.18 16.61
C GLU A 662 45.46 -28.63 15.66
N TYR A 663 45.73 -27.54 14.91
CA TYR A 663 44.72 -26.91 14.04
C TYR A 663 45.29 -26.55 12.66
N ASP A 664 44.81 -27.26 11.62
CA ASP A 664 45.06 -26.93 10.22
C ASP A 664 44.50 -25.53 9.91
N VAL A 665 45.34 -24.63 9.36
CA VAL A 665 44.95 -23.26 8.98
C VAL A 665 43.75 -23.27 8.03
N LYS A 666 43.58 -24.34 7.24
CA LYS A 666 42.41 -24.54 6.37
C LYS A 666 41.08 -24.55 7.14
N ASN A 667 41.10 -24.91 8.42
CA ASN A 667 39.91 -25.00 9.27
C ASN A 667 39.63 -23.71 10.06
N LEU A 668 40.47 -22.68 9.94
CA LEU A 668 40.26 -21.39 10.60
C LEU A 668 39.29 -20.49 9.81
N VAL A 669 38.55 -19.66 10.53
CA VAL A 669 37.64 -18.66 9.95
C VAL A 669 38.43 -17.52 9.35
N ASN A 670 38.04 -17.06 8.17
CA ASN A 670 38.59 -15.84 7.60
C ASN A 670 38.15 -14.62 8.44
N ALA A 671 39.11 -13.81 8.89
CA ALA A 671 38.90 -12.69 9.80
C ALA A 671 37.90 -11.66 9.25
N LYS A 672 37.98 -11.36 7.95
CA LYS A 672 37.08 -10.41 7.27
C LYS A 672 35.65 -10.94 7.18
N SER A 673 35.50 -12.24 6.90
CA SER A 673 34.20 -12.91 6.89
C SER A 673 33.55 -12.93 8.28
N PHE A 674 34.33 -13.10 9.35
CA PHE A 674 33.84 -12.95 10.71
C PHE A 674 33.45 -11.50 11.04
N LEU A 675 34.31 -10.52 10.78
CA LEU A 675 34.01 -9.10 11.02
C LEU A 675 32.75 -8.63 10.28
N ALA A 676 32.51 -9.17 9.08
CA ALA A 676 31.29 -8.91 8.33
C ALA A 676 30.02 -9.39 9.05
N THR A 677 30.04 -10.56 9.67
CA THR A 677 28.89 -11.05 10.45
C THR A 677 28.58 -10.19 11.68
N LEU A 678 29.59 -9.53 12.26
CA LEU A 678 29.39 -8.60 13.39
C LEU A 678 28.68 -7.30 12.97
N THR A 679 28.58 -7.03 11.67
CA THR A 679 27.79 -5.91 11.14
C THR A 679 26.29 -6.23 11.03
N ILE A 680 25.89 -7.47 11.28
CA ILE A 680 24.51 -7.99 11.20
C ILE A 680 24.00 -8.25 12.62
N ASN A 681 22.88 -7.64 13.03
CA ASN A 681 22.45 -7.61 14.45
C ASN A 681 22.33 -8.99 15.10
N THR A 682 21.49 -9.87 14.54
CA THR A 682 21.22 -11.19 15.12
C THR A 682 22.44 -12.12 15.11
N LEU A 683 23.32 -11.98 14.11
CA LEU A 683 24.56 -12.77 14.03
C LEU A 683 25.66 -12.20 14.93
N SER A 684 25.71 -10.88 15.12
CA SER A 684 26.68 -10.20 15.98
C SER A 684 26.50 -10.62 17.43
N GLU A 685 25.26 -10.57 17.95
CA GLU A 685 24.92 -11.01 19.30
C GLU A 685 25.27 -12.49 19.48
N ASN A 686 24.82 -13.35 18.56
CA ASN A 686 25.09 -14.78 18.62
C ASN A 686 26.60 -15.11 18.57
N ASN A 687 27.34 -14.50 17.64
CA ASN A 687 28.78 -14.73 17.52
C ASN A 687 29.54 -14.21 18.73
N LEU A 688 29.20 -13.03 19.25
CA LEU A 688 29.83 -12.48 20.45
C LEU A 688 29.47 -13.29 21.70
N GLU A 689 28.32 -13.94 21.78
CA GLU A 689 28.01 -14.86 22.88
C GLU A 689 28.74 -16.20 22.75
N MET A 690 28.86 -16.75 21.54
CA MET A 690 29.47 -18.06 21.28
C MET A 690 30.99 -18.11 21.40
N ILE A 691 31.68 -16.97 21.39
CA ILE A 691 33.15 -16.90 21.54
C ILE A 691 33.64 -17.07 22.98
N TRP A 692 32.77 -16.97 23.98
CA TRP A 692 33.15 -17.01 25.41
C TRP A 692 33.10 -18.40 26.09
N PRO A 693 32.19 -19.34 25.76
CA PRO A 693 31.99 -20.58 26.52
C PRO A 693 33.18 -21.55 26.61
N LYS A 694 34.10 -21.58 25.63
CA LYS A 694 35.30 -22.46 25.68
C LYS A 694 36.34 -21.98 26.69
N MET A 695 36.50 -20.66 26.84
CA MET A 695 37.31 -20.02 27.89
C MET A 695 36.95 -20.55 29.28
N PHE A 696 35.66 -20.77 29.54
CA PHE A 696 35.17 -21.19 30.85
C PHE A 696 35.26 -22.70 31.07
N ALA A 697 35.11 -23.53 30.03
CA ALA A 697 35.35 -24.97 30.13
C ALA A 697 36.83 -25.30 30.43
N ALA A 698 37.77 -24.48 29.93
CA ALA A 698 39.19 -24.56 30.29
C ALA A 698 39.45 -24.11 31.75
N TYR A 699 38.68 -23.12 32.24
CA TYR A 699 38.73 -22.64 33.63
C TYR A 699 38.12 -23.64 34.64
N GLU A 700 37.03 -24.34 34.28
CA GLU A 700 36.43 -25.41 35.09
C GLU A 700 37.40 -26.57 35.36
N GLN A 701 38.30 -26.85 34.40
CA GLN A 701 39.30 -27.90 34.54
C GLN A 701 40.51 -27.47 35.38
N SER A 702 40.75 -26.16 35.56
CA SER A 702 41.98 -25.62 36.17
C SER A 702 41.90 -25.30 37.67
N THR A 703 41.09 -26.03 38.43
CA THR A 703 41.05 -26.11 39.92
C THR A 703 40.19 -25.11 40.72
N GLN A 704 39.51 -25.71 41.71
CA GLN A 704 38.70 -25.21 42.84
C GLN A 704 37.18 -25.05 42.61
N LYS A 705 36.45 -25.88 43.37
CA LYS A 705 35.00 -25.82 43.64
C LYS A 705 34.64 -24.44 44.18
N ASP A 706 34.25 -23.55 43.29
CA ASP A 706 33.27 -22.48 43.50
C ASP A 706 33.12 -21.79 42.14
N VAL A 707 32.31 -22.39 41.26
CA VAL A 707 31.74 -21.61 40.15
C VAL A 707 30.74 -20.67 40.80
N THR A 708 31.21 -19.51 41.24
CA THR A 708 30.43 -18.47 41.90
C THR A 708 29.34 -17.95 40.95
N ASN A 709 28.22 -17.48 41.53
CA ASN A 709 27.11 -16.81 40.83
C ASN A 709 27.58 -15.76 39.80
N GLU A 710 28.78 -15.21 39.99
CA GLU A 710 29.47 -14.26 39.11
C GLU A 710 29.64 -14.73 37.65
N VAL A 711 29.85 -16.03 37.39
CA VAL A 711 29.95 -16.58 36.02
C VAL A 711 28.57 -16.65 35.35
N ILE A 712 27.53 -16.99 36.12
CA ILE A 712 26.13 -16.93 35.68
C ILE A 712 25.72 -15.47 35.46
N ASP A 713 26.21 -14.54 36.29
CA ASP A 713 25.99 -13.10 36.17
C ASP A 713 26.71 -12.52 34.94
N ILE A 714 27.91 -13.00 34.57
CA ILE A 714 28.60 -12.61 33.33
C ILE A 714 27.82 -13.06 32.09
N LEU A 715 27.34 -14.30 32.07
CA LEU A 715 26.56 -14.86 30.95
C LEU A 715 25.16 -14.25 30.84
N SER A 716 24.53 -13.91 31.96
CA SER A 716 23.23 -13.23 31.99
C SER A 716 23.32 -11.70 31.84
N GLY A 717 24.51 -11.14 31.66
CA GLY A 717 24.73 -9.69 31.50
C GLY A 717 24.55 -8.87 32.79
N GLN A 718 24.56 -9.52 33.95
CA GLN A 718 24.43 -8.93 35.28
C GLN A 718 25.79 -8.58 35.94
N SER A 719 26.92 -9.07 35.42
CA SER A 719 28.26 -8.71 35.91
C SER A 719 28.73 -7.33 35.40
N LYS A 720 29.58 -6.66 36.19
CA LYS A 720 30.23 -5.38 35.87
C LYS A 720 31.65 -5.52 35.31
N ASP A 721 32.14 -6.74 35.10
CA ASP A 721 33.52 -7.00 34.70
C ASP A 721 33.77 -6.94 33.17
N VAL A 722 35.03 -6.69 32.81
CA VAL A 722 35.51 -6.58 31.43
C VAL A 722 35.87 -7.97 30.89
N LEU A 723 35.22 -8.39 29.81
CA LEU A 723 35.59 -9.60 29.07
C LEU A 723 36.66 -9.28 28.04
N TYR A 724 37.69 -10.11 27.95
CA TYR A 724 38.77 -9.94 26.99
C TYR A 724 39.39 -11.28 26.59
N ASN A 725 39.58 -11.50 25.29
CA ASN A 725 40.39 -12.62 24.78
C ASN A 725 40.99 -12.30 23.40
N SER A 726 42.05 -13.03 23.04
CA SER A 726 42.67 -13.02 21.71
C SER A 726 42.33 -14.32 20.98
N PHE A 727 41.86 -14.17 19.75
CA PHE A 727 41.39 -15.27 18.90
C PHE A 727 42.20 -15.31 17.61
N VAL A 728 42.53 -16.52 17.15
CA VAL A 728 43.27 -16.73 15.91
C VAL A 728 42.30 -17.03 14.77
N PHE A 729 42.41 -16.23 13.72
CA PHE A 729 41.70 -16.30 12.45
C PHE A 729 42.70 -16.53 11.32
N LYS A 730 42.22 -16.67 10.09
CA LYS A 730 43.05 -16.58 8.88
C LYS A 730 42.77 -15.32 8.07
N ASP A 731 43.76 -14.81 7.35
CA ASP A 731 43.59 -13.72 6.39
C ASP A 731 43.16 -14.24 5.00
N GLU A 732 43.22 -13.37 3.99
CA GLU A 732 42.92 -13.71 2.59
C GLU A 732 44.03 -14.58 1.92
N ASN A 733 45.21 -14.65 2.53
CA ASN A 733 46.37 -15.41 2.05
C ASN A 733 46.58 -16.73 2.83
N ASP A 734 45.56 -17.20 3.55
CA ASP A 734 45.61 -18.34 4.47
C ASP A 734 46.76 -18.24 5.50
N GLN A 735 47.07 -17.04 5.98
CA GLN A 735 47.99 -16.77 7.08
C GLN A 735 47.23 -16.56 8.39
N LYS A 736 47.82 -16.96 9.52
CA LYS A 736 47.22 -16.77 10.85
C LYS A 736 47.24 -15.28 11.24
N VAL A 737 46.09 -14.73 11.61
CA VAL A 737 45.94 -13.37 12.12
C VAL A 737 45.19 -13.38 13.45
N ALA A 738 45.61 -12.54 14.39
CA ALA A 738 44.99 -12.46 15.71
C ALA A 738 44.00 -11.29 15.75
N LEU A 739 42.79 -11.51 16.28
CA LEU A 739 41.87 -10.45 16.67
C LEU A 739 41.71 -10.45 18.19
N ASP A 740 41.99 -9.30 18.80
CA ASP A 740 41.77 -9.08 20.22
C ASP A 740 40.35 -8.52 20.41
N ILE A 741 39.51 -9.19 21.17
CA ILE A 741 38.12 -8.79 21.40
C ILE A 741 37.94 -8.46 22.88
N VAL A 742 37.45 -7.26 23.16
CA VAL A 742 37.12 -6.75 24.49
C VAL A 742 35.63 -6.42 24.51
N GLN A 743 34.90 -6.89 25.53
CA GLN A 743 33.49 -6.55 25.72
C GLN A 743 33.26 -6.05 27.15
N ILE A 744 32.54 -4.94 27.29
CA ILE A 744 32.34 -4.27 28.58
C ILE A 744 30.86 -3.92 28.77
N PRO A 745 30.27 -4.22 29.94
CA PRO A 745 28.94 -3.74 30.29
C PRO A 745 28.95 -2.22 30.57
N VAL A 746 28.10 -1.47 29.88
CA VAL A 746 27.84 -0.03 30.07
C VAL A 746 26.34 0.17 30.29
N GLY A 747 25.92 0.20 31.55
CA GLY A 747 24.50 0.19 31.92
C GLY A 747 23.84 -1.14 31.57
N GLU A 748 22.71 -1.11 30.85
CA GLU A 748 22.02 -2.32 30.33
C GLU A 748 22.57 -2.83 28.99
N LYS A 749 23.61 -2.20 28.42
CA LYS A 749 24.17 -2.53 27.09
C LYS A 749 25.62 -3.02 27.18
N LYS A 750 26.06 -3.84 26.23
CA LYS A 750 27.46 -4.28 26.09
C LYS A 750 28.15 -3.48 24.97
N GLU A 751 29.27 -2.81 25.29
CA GLU A 751 30.14 -2.14 24.31
C GLU A 751 31.28 -3.08 23.92
N THR A 752 31.65 -3.12 22.63
CA THR A 752 32.68 -4.04 22.12
C THR A 752 33.81 -3.27 21.43
N LEU A 753 35.05 -3.59 21.77
CA LEU A 753 36.27 -3.13 21.12
C LEU A 753 36.97 -4.32 20.47
N ILE A 754 37.36 -4.17 19.21
CA ILE A 754 38.14 -5.15 18.46
C ILE A 754 39.45 -4.51 18.01
N VAL A 755 40.58 -5.16 18.30
CA VAL A 755 41.91 -4.74 17.85
C VAL A 755 42.48 -5.78 16.89
N GLY A 756 42.66 -5.39 15.63
CA GLY A 756 43.08 -6.27 14.54
C GLY A 756 44.03 -5.56 13.57
N GLU A 757 44.13 -6.04 12.34
CA GLU A 757 44.91 -5.42 11.25
C GLU A 757 44.08 -4.34 10.52
N GLU A 758 44.65 -3.71 9.49
CA GLU A 758 43.94 -2.70 8.70
C GLU A 758 42.70 -3.32 8.01
N ILE A 759 41.56 -2.63 8.12
CA ILE A 759 40.33 -2.97 7.40
C ILE A 759 39.89 -1.81 6.52
N ASP A 760 39.09 -2.10 5.51
CA ASP A 760 38.56 -1.08 4.64
C ASP A 760 37.64 -0.09 5.41
N LYS A 761 37.54 1.14 4.87
CA LYS A 761 36.78 2.23 5.48
C LYS A 761 35.27 1.92 5.55
N VAL A 762 34.75 1.11 4.63
CA VAL A 762 33.32 0.75 4.59
C VAL A 762 32.97 -0.18 5.75
N MET A 763 33.79 -1.21 6.00
CA MET A 763 33.67 -2.13 7.13
C MET A 763 33.81 -1.40 8.47
N SER A 764 34.79 -0.49 8.58
CA SER A 764 34.97 0.35 9.78
C SER A 764 33.72 1.19 10.11
N VAL A 765 33.09 1.79 9.10
CA VAL A 765 31.84 2.56 9.27
C VAL A 765 30.66 1.64 9.66
N ARG A 766 30.57 0.45 9.05
CA ARG A 766 29.51 -0.54 9.36
C ARG A 766 29.61 -1.04 10.81
N LEU A 767 30.79 -1.41 11.28
CA LEU A 767 31.02 -1.83 12.69
C LEU A 767 30.68 -0.72 13.68
N LYS A 768 31.10 0.52 13.39
CA LYS A 768 30.81 1.69 14.24
C LYS A 768 29.30 1.95 14.38
N LYS A 769 28.52 1.77 13.32
CA LYS A 769 27.04 1.89 13.37
C LYS A 769 26.39 0.86 14.31
N LYS A 770 27.08 -0.24 14.61
CA LYS A 770 26.62 -1.30 15.52
C LYS A 770 27.19 -1.18 16.94
N GLY A 771 27.84 -0.07 17.27
CA GLY A 771 28.45 0.10 18.60
C GLY A 771 29.74 -0.72 18.79
N ILE A 772 30.32 -1.25 17.72
CA ILE A 772 31.60 -1.95 17.77
C ILE A 772 32.70 -0.97 17.37
N THR A 773 33.66 -0.74 18.26
CA THR A 773 34.84 0.07 17.98
C THR A 773 35.93 -0.82 17.43
N TYR A 774 36.32 -0.63 16.16
CA TYR A 774 37.44 -1.35 15.56
C TYR A 774 38.69 -0.47 15.52
N VAL A 775 39.83 -1.05 15.87
CA VAL A 775 41.13 -0.37 15.93
C VAL A 775 42.19 -1.19 15.20
N ASP A 776 42.86 -0.57 14.24
CA ASP A 776 44.04 -1.14 13.59
C ASP A 776 45.25 -1.05 14.53
N ARG A 777 45.83 -2.19 14.88
CA ARG A 777 46.99 -2.28 15.79
C ARG A 777 48.22 -1.53 15.30
N ASN A 778 48.38 -1.36 13.99
CA ASN A 778 49.56 -0.73 13.39
C ASN A 778 49.39 0.79 13.18
N ASN A 779 48.21 1.34 13.49
CA ASN A 779 47.93 2.76 13.26
C ASN A 779 48.33 3.62 14.47
N ALA A 780 49.12 4.66 14.24
CA ALA A 780 49.58 5.60 15.28
C ALA A 780 48.43 6.33 16.01
N LYS A 781 47.24 6.46 15.40
CA LYS A 781 46.06 7.10 16.02
C LYS A 781 45.25 6.15 16.91
N SER A 782 45.60 4.87 16.94
CA SER A 782 44.88 3.83 17.68
C SER A 782 44.89 4.05 19.19
N ALA A 783 45.98 4.58 19.75
CA ALA A 783 46.06 4.97 21.15
C ALA A 783 44.92 5.92 21.52
N THR A 784 44.75 7.00 20.75
CA THR A 784 43.70 8.01 20.97
C THR A 784 42.30 7.43 20.86
N THR A 785 42.04 6.55 19.90
CA THR A 785 40.72 5.91 19.74
C THR A 785 40.40 4.96 20.89
N ILE A 786 41.38 4.16 21.35
CA ILE A 786 41.22 3.30 22.52
C ILE A 786 40.96 4.16 23.76
N ILE A 787 41.76 5.20 24.00
CA ILE A 787 41.57 6.13 25.13
C ILE A 787 40.16 6.76 25.13
N ASN A 788 39.71 7.26 23.99
CA ASN A 788 38.37 7.85 23.86
C ASN A 788 37.25 6.82 24.09
N TRP A 789 37.48 5.56 23.75
CA TRP A 789 36.56 4.46 24.05
C TRP A 789 36.57 4.12 25.55
N MET A 790 37.75 4.11 26.18
CA MET A 790 37.92 3.91 27.63
C MET A 790 37.24 5.00 28.46
N ASP A 791 37.26 6.25 28.01
CA ASP A 791 36.68 7.39 28.74
C ASP A 791 35.16 7.30 28.96
N LYS A 792 34.49 6.40 28.22
CA LYS A 792 33.06 6.11 28.36
C LYS A 792 32.73 5.16 29.54
N LEU A 793 33.74 4.60 30.20
CA LEU A 793 33.58 3.55 31.22
C LEU A 793 33.43 4.09 32.64
N ASP A 794 32.76 3.30 33.50
CA ASP A 794 32.75 3.55 34.94
C ASP A 794 34.11 3.27 35.59
N ARG A 795 34.29 3.69 36.85
CA ARG A 795 35.59 3.63 37.55
C ARG A 795 36.15 2.20 37.71
N SER A 796 35.29 1.18 37.85
CA SER A 796 35.70 -0.22 38.02
C SER A 796 36.07 -0.88 36.70
N ALA A 797 35.27 -0.66 35.65
CA ALA A 797 35.56 -1.16 34.30
C ALA A 797 36.83 -0.52 33.72
N TYR A 798 37.11 0.74 34.05
CA TYR A 798 38.30 1.46 33.61
C TYR A 798 39.61 0.84 34.15
N ALA A 799 39.63 0.39 35.41
CA ALA A 799 40.81 -0.23 36.04
C ALA A 799 41.10 -1.63 35.49
N ASN A 800 40.06 -2.45 35.30
CA ASN A 800 40.18 -3.79 34.71
C ASN A 800 40.63 -3.74 33.24
N LEU A 801 40.13 -2.78 32.47
CA LEU A 801 40.57 -2.55 31.10
C LEU A 801 42.01 -2.03 31.01
N ALA A 802 42.43 -1.13 31.91
CA ALA A 802 43.81 -0.65 31.94
C ALA A 802 44.82 -1.80 32.19
N HIS A 803 44.45 -2.77 33.01
CA HIS A 803 45.22 -4.00 33.21
C HIS A 803 45.27 -4.86 31.93
N ALA A 804 44.14 -5.02 31.22
CA ALA A 804 44.09 -5.74 29.94
C ALA A 804 44.90 -5.05 28.82
N VAL A 805 44.88 -3.72 28.76
CA VAL A 805 45.64 -2.91 27.78
C VAL A 805 47.14 -2.97 28.04
N LYS A 806 47.58 -2.97 29.31
CA LYS A 806 49.00 -2.98 29.69
C LYS A 806 49.66 -4.35 29.47
N LEU A 807 48.93 -5.45 29.65
CA LEU A 807 49.50 -6.80 29.69
C LEU A 807 49.05 -7.74 28.56
N LYS A 808 47.93 -7.47 27.87
CA LYS A 808 47.32 -8.49 27.01
C LYS A 808 47.01 -8.07 25.57
N LEU A 809 46.61 -6.83 25.29
CA LEU A 809 46.35 -6.38 23.89
C LEU A 809 47.63 -6.38 23.02
N SER A 810 47.50 -6.84 21.78
CA SER A 810 48.56 -6.92 20.75
C SER A 810 48.86 -5.55 20.12
N LEU A 811 49.29 -4.58 20.92
CA LEU A 811 49.61 -3.21 20.50
C LEU A 811 51.13 -2.93 20.47
N PRO A 812 51.62 -2.03 19.60
CA PRO A 812 52.99 -1.54 19.62
C PRO A 812 53.36 -0.89 20.97
N ASN A 813 54.63 -0.99 21.35
CA ASN A 813 55.13 -0.47 22.64
C ASN A 813 54.86 1.03 22.84
N ASP A 814 55.01 1.84 21.78
CA ASP A 814 54.76 3.28 21.85
C ASP A 814 53.27 3.58 22.12
N THR A 815 52.36 2.85 21.47
CA THR A 815 50.92 2.92 21.68
C THR A 815 50.54 2.51 23.12
N ARG A 816 51.13 1.44 23.65
CA ARG A 816 50.93 1.02 25.06
C ARG A 816 51.42 2.07 26.05
N SER A 817 52.58 2.66 25.79
CA SER A 817 53.16 3.74 26.59
C SER A 817 52.24 4.98 26.61
N ASP A 818 51.70 5.38 25.47
CA ASP A 818 50.83 6.56 25.38
C ASP A 818 49.49 6.36 26.09
N ILE A 819 48.88 5.17 25.97
CA ILE A 819 47.68 4.82 26.75
C ILE A 819 47.99 4.83 28.25
N SER A 820 49.15 4.31 28.66
CA SER A 820 49.58 4.29 30.07
C SER A 820 49.82 5.69 30.64
N LYS A 821 50.40 6.62 29.87
CA LYS A 821 50.60 8.02 30.26
C LYS A 821 49.28 8.77 30.44
N VAL A 822 48.32 8.52 29.56
CA VAL A 822 46.97 9.14 29.66
C VAL A 822 46.19 8.53 30.82
N PHE A 823 46.31 7.23 31.06
CA PHE A 823 45.75 6.56 32.25
C PHE A 823 46.22 7.24 33.54
N MET A 824 47.52 7.46 33.71
CA MET A 824 48.08 8.11 34.91
C MET A 824 47.53 9.53 35.10
N LYS A 825 47.41 10.32 34.02
CA LYS A 825 46.83 11.67 34.06
C LYS A 825 45.33 11.68 34.39
N SER A 826 44.55 10.75 33.84
CA SER A 826 43.10 10.66 34.06
C SER A 826 42.76 10.11 35.45
N PHE A 827 43.60 9.22 35.99
CA PHE A 827 43.50 8.72 37.37
C PHE A 827 43.76 9.83 38.39
N ASP A 828 44.79 10.66 38.17
CA ASP A 828 45.10 11.83 39.00
C ASP A 828 43.97 12.87 39.03
N ALA A 829 43.26 13.07 37.91
CA ALA A 829 42.20 14.08 37.81
C ALA A 829 40.87 13.66 38.47
N ARG A 830 40.55 12.35 38.53
CA ARG A 830 39.24 11.85 39.01
C ARG A 830 39.24 11.34 40.46
N ASN A 831 40.39 11.15 41.11
CA ASN A 831 40.52 10.45 42.41
C ASN A 831 41.28 11.21 43.50
N ALA A 832 41.00 12.50 43.73
CA ALA A 832 41.52 13.25 44.89
C ALA A 832 41.07 12.73 46.28
N GLY A 833 40.38 11.58 46.36
CA GLY A 833 39.71 11.08 47.57
C GLY A 833 40.14 9.71 48.13
N ASN A 834 40.91 8.86 47.44
CA ASN A 834 41.24 7.52 47.96
C ASN A 834 42.66 7.05 47.59
N MET A 835 43.63 7.23 48.50
CA MET A 835 45.04 6.83 48.35
C MET A 835 45.30 5.31 48.45
N ALA A 836 44.35 4.51 48.95
CA ALA A 836 44.59 3.10 49.23
C ALA A 836 44.78 2.25 47.96
N HIS A 837 44.08 2.56 46.86
CA HIS A 837 44.22 1.80 45.59
C HIS A 837 45.41 2.25 44.73
N ALA A 838 45.81 3.52 44.80
CA ALA A 838 47.01 4.01 44.13
C ALA A 838 48.28 3.32 44.67
N THR A 839 48.30 3.03 45.99
CA THR A 839 49.43 2.37 46.65
C THR A 839 49.53 0.88 46.27
N THR A 840 48.41 0.19 46.07
CA THR A 840 48.40 -1.19 45.54
C THR A 840 48.85 -1.24 44.07
N TYR A 841 48.45 -0.24 43.27
CA TYR A 841 48.89 -0.11 41.87
C TYR A 841 50.41 0.17 41.77
N LEU A 842 50.94 1.09 42.58
CA LEU A 842 52.37 1.40 42.64
C LEU A 842 53.24 0.27 43.21
N SER A 843 52.73 -0.51 44.16
CA SER A 843 53.45 -1.70 44.68
C SER A 843 53.49 -2.87 43.69
N SER A 844 52.49 -3.00 42.82
CA SER A 844 52.52 -3.94 41.69
C SER A 844 53.51 -3.52 40.58
N GLU A 845 53.73 -2.22 40.37
CA GLU A 845 54.77 -1.73 39.45
C GLU A 845 56.20 -2.00 39.94
N LEU A 846 56.43 -1.99 41.26
CA LEU A 846 57.75 -2.29 41.84
C LEU A 846 58.09 -3.79 41.86
N SER A 847 57.10 -4.67 41.77
CA SER A 847 57.30 -6.13 41.78
C SER A 847 57.35 -6.74 40.36
N ALA A 848 56.76 -6.08 39.36
CA ALA A 848 56.76 -6.56 37.96
C ALA A 848 58.07 -6.29 37.19
N GLN A 849 59.03 -5.57 37.77
CA GLN A 849 60.34 -5.29 37.15
C GLN A 849 61.42 -6.37 37.35
N GLU A 850 61.06 -7.59 37.78
CA GLU A 850 62.01 -8.71 37.86
C GLU A 850 62.20 -9.51 36.55
N TYR A 851 61.48 -9.19 35.46
CA TYR A 851 61.75 -9.80 34.15
C TYR A 851 62.21 -8.77 33.11
N GLY A 852 63.51 -8.43 33.19
CA GLY A 852 64.36 -8.19 32.02
C GLY A 852 64.17 -6.90 31.23
N HIS A 853 64.59 -5.76 31.77
CA HIS A 853 65.57 -4.82 31.15
C HIS A 853 65.65 -3.51 31.95
N SER A 854 66.89 -3.04 32.13
CA SER A 854 67.28 -2.00 33.09
C SER A 854 66.94 -0.57 32.66
N GLN A 855 66.03 0.08 33.38
CA GLN A 855 66.19 1.48 33.74
C GLN A 855 65.88 1.61 35.24
N LYS A 856 66.92 1.91 36.04
CA LYS A 856 66.74 2.24 37.46
C LYS A 856 65.90 3.50 37.54
N VAL A 857 64.67 3.38 38.02
CA VAL A 857 63.88 4.52 38.50
C VAL A 857 64.61 5.04 39.74
N ASP A 858 65.09 6.29 39.70
CA ASP A 858 65.71 6.90 40.86
C ASP A 858 64.60 7.48 41.74
N LEU A 859 64.36 6.81 42.86
CA LEU A 859 63.29 7.15 43.80
C LEU A 859 63.36 8.62 44.25
N GLN A 860 64.55 9.23 44.31
CA GLN A 860 64.72 10.63 44.73
C GLN A 860 64.33 11.64 43.64
N THR A 861 64.56 11.34 42.36
CA THR A 861 64.30 12.28 41.25
C THR A 861 63.00 12.04 40.52
N ASP A 862 62.49 10.81 40.49
CA ASP A 862 61.34 10.47 39.64
C ASP A 862 60.04 10.30 40.45
N VAL A 863 60.11 9.77 41.66
CA VAL A 863 58.94 9.43 42.49
C VAL A 863 58.69 10.46 43.59
N PHE A 864 59.75 10.88 44.28
CA PHE A 864 59.66 11.86 45.38
C PHE A 864 59.05 13.22 44.99
N PRO A 865 59.30 13.81 43.79
CA PRO A 865 58.68 15.07 43.42
C PRO A 865 57.17 14.97 43.18
N ILE A 866 56.70 13.82 42.71
CA ILE A 866 55.28 13.54 42.46
C ILE A 866 54.56 13.38 43.80
N VAL A 867 55.12 12.61 44.73
CA VAL A 867 54.60 12.44 46.09
C VAL A 867 54.67 13.76 46.88
N ALA A 868 55.73 14.56 46.72
CA ALA A 868 55.85 15.87 47.37
C ALA A 868 54.86 16.91 46.82
N ASN A 869 54.53 16.87 45.53
CA ASN A 869 53.48 17.71 44.95
C ASN A 869 52.08 17.27 45.41
N MET A 870 51.85 15.97 45.60
CA MET A 870 50.60 15.44 46.16
C MET A 870 50.42 15.81 47.64
N LEU A 871 51.50 15.83 48.44
CA LEU A 871 51.46 16.27 49.84
C LEU A 871 51.27 17.78 50.00
N LYS A 872 51.79 18.61 49.07
CA LYS A 872 51.57 20.06 49.05
C LYS A 872 50.10 20.46 48.81
N LEU A 873 49.32 19.61 48.14
CA LEU A 873 47.90 19.86 47.85
C LEU A 873 46.96 19.64 49.04
N LYS A 874 47.44 19.09 50.17
CA LYS A 874 46.59 18.76 51.35
C LYS A 874 46.72 19.65 52.57
N GLY A 875 47.47 20.75 52.50
CA GLY A 875 47.33 21.87 53.46
C GLY A 875 48.60 22.26 54.22
N GLY A 876 48.71 23.56 54.46
CA GLY A 876 49.77 24.17 55.24
C GLY A 876 49.72 23.81 56.73
N GLN A 877 50.92 23.90 57.31
CA GLN A 877 51.28 23.96 58.72
C GLN A 877 51.24 22.69 59.57
N ASN A 878 52.44 22.41 60.11
CA ASN A 878 52.80 21.71 61.34
C ASN A 878 52.91 20.18 61.31
N GLY A 879 54.06 19.71 60.81
CA GLY A 879 55.15 19.15 61.65
C GLY A 879 54.85 17.97 62.57
N ASN A 880 55.08 16.74 62.09
CA ASN A 880 56.23 15.86 62.40
C ASN A 880 55.86 14.40 62.08
N CYS A 881 56.58 13.81 61.10
CA CYS A 881 56.78 12.37 60.92
C CYS A 881 58.28 12.16 60.76
#